data_AF-A0A8X6IR24-F1
#
_entry.id   AF-A0A8X6IR24-F1
#
_cell.length_a   1.000
_cell.length_b   1.000
_cell.length_c   1.000
_cell.angle_alpha   90.00
_cell.angle_beta   90.00
_cell.angle_gamma   90.00
#
_symmetry.space_group_name_H-M   'P 1'
#
loop_
_entity.id
_entity.type
_entity.pdbx_description
1 polymer ?
#
loop_
_entity_poly.entity_id
_entity_poly.type
_entity_poly.pdbx_seq_one_letter_code
_entity_poly.pdbx_strand_id
1 'polypeptide(L)'
;MAANVKLYLLLLSIIISYSITCCAEEADKKTIPNDAQERPQKSEASKKMKDAAKSPLGSRYEIKSKEVFQAMINSYKKRKNVTFRHVQPQRKAVEIDGDIILGGLISIHEKHENLFCGPLMPNGSVQALEAILFTLDKVNAEKDFLPGIKLGAYIMDDCNRDSYSLEQAVNFIQGSSNIFDKSVRRCTEGTPKSKVSGVISSTSSSATMEVAKLFRLFKIPQVSVSYTDAELSDQQKSEYLLGTVPSHVSQIDAILKLILPLNLSQVSVVYEDSDYGNKSFMALEKALSTNNISVGVNLKLIKNSKVTYNAYYDNVVKRLVVQSRPKGIVMFGSNKAIAGVMKAVHRNSRAAHFLWVTSNRFSEHGLISDINYKHMETVFFLKQITQPVDGFEDYFKSLNVKTNKRNPWFTEFWEQTFSCKLPDTRLTPMNMFAKNKCNGSEELSEVKGFKIEEEAQYVSNAVLAFAYAIKAMHEDLCDGLPGACGMMKPVNGTLLLKYLKNVSFKGLSGNDFQFNEEGNGPARFEILQIKQEAPGMYKWFSVDYHKGVTLDILSEEFCFTNNGHTEPDPVCNPTCTTGQVKKYEDDIKCCWQCKNCQQYQIVANETTCTDCPYGYFANGNYTSCELNPRQYLDISLLLIKLAFSVIGTAAAIVVFVVIMREKEANEETKKRMKCWVIHGSFLCGLGTLEKGILPVVFIKNMKIQEKPTSEEDKGPDSV
;
A
#
# COMPACT_ATOMS: atom_id res chain seq x y z
N MET A 1 -84.49 9.00 -10.35
CA MET A 1 -83.22 8.57 -10.99
C MET A 1 -83.12 7.06 -11.20
N ALA A 2 -83.55 6.18 -10.28
CA ALA A 2 -83.53 4.73 -10.49
C ALA A 2 -84.40 4.23 -11.67
N ALA A 3 -85.50 4.92 -12.00
CA ALA A 3 -86.35 4.60 -13.17
C ALA A 3 -85.65 4.87 -14.52
N ASN A 4 -84.78 5.88 -14.59
CA ASN A 4 -84.04 6.22 -15.82
C ASN A 4 -82.86 5.26 -16.04
N VAL A 5 -82.26 4.73 -14.97
CA VAL A 5 -81.20 3.72 -15.06
C VAL A 5 -81.74 2.38 -15.52
N LYS A 6 -82.95 1.97 -15.09
CA LYS A 6 -83.62 0.76 -15.59
C LYS A 6 -84.00 0.87 -17.06
N LEU A 7 -84.51 2.03 -17.51
CA LEU A 7 -84.82 2.26 -18.93
C LEU A 7 -83.54 2.26 -19.78
N TYR A 8 -82.44 2.79 -19.26
CA TYR A 8 -81.14 2.81 -19.94
C TYR A 8 -80.50 1.42 -20.04
N LEU A 9 -80.57 0.62 -18.98
CA LEU A 9 -80.09 -0.78 -18.98
C LEU A 9 -80.95 -1.69 -19.87
N LEU A 10 -82.26 -1.44 -19.96
CA LEU A 10 -83.16 -2.13 -20.89
C LEU A 10 -82.87 -1.77 -22.36
N LEU A 11 -82.58 -0.50 -22.67
CA LEU A 11 -82.15 -0.10 -24.01
C LEU A 11 -80.78 -0.69 -24.38
N LEU A 12 -79.85 -0.75 -23.43
CA LEU A 12 -78.55 -1.40 -23.60
C LEU A 12 -78.69 -2.91 -23.86
N SER A 13 -79.56 -3.62 -23.13
CA SER A 13 -79.74 -5.07 -23.32
C SER A 13 -80.42 -5.40 -24.65
N ILE A 14 -81.38 -4.58 -25.11
CA ILE A 14 -82.04 -4.74 -26.41
C ILE A 14 -81.05 -4.52 -27.57
N ILE A 15 -80.15 -3.53 -27.45
CA ILE A 15 -79.16 -3.20 -28.50
C ILE A 15 -78.01 -4.21 -28.54
N ILE A 16 -77.52 -4.67 -27.39
CA ILE A 16 -76.50 -5.73 -27.30
C ILE A 16 -77.05 -7.03 -27.90
N SER A 17 -78.32 -7.36 -27.63
CA SER A 17 -78.97 -8.56 -28.18
C SER A 17 -79.06 -8.51 -29.71
N TYR A 18 -79.38 -7.36 -30.30
CA TYR A 18 -79.43 -7.16 -31.76
C TYR A 18 -78.04 -7.20 -32.43
N SER A 19 -77.00 -6.83 -31.69
CA SER A 19 -75.61 -6.77 -32.19
C SER A 19 -74.94 -8.14 -32.23
N ILE A 20 -75.26 -9.00 -31.25
CA ILE A 20 -74.77 -10.39 -31.20
C ILE A 20 -75.37 -11.23 -32.34
N THR A 21 -76.62 -10.99 -32.73
CA THR A 21 -77.25 -11.70 -33.86
C THR A 21 -76.65 -11.30 -35.22
N CYS A 22 -76.09 -10.09 -35.35
CA CYS A 22 -75.49 -9.57 -36.58
C CYS A 22 -74.07 -10.14 -36.82
N CYS A 23 -73.31 -10.46 -35.76
CA CYS A 23 -71.92 -10.94 -35.85
C CYS A 23 -71.77 -12.47 -35.97
N ALA A 24 -72.83 -13.25 -35.76
CA ALA A 24 -72.75 -14.72 -35.78
C ALA A 24 -72.76 -15.35 -37.19
N GLU A 25 -73.08 -14.58 -38.25
CA GLU A 25 -73.19 -15.06 -39.63
C GLU A 25 -71.89 -14.91 -40.47
N GLU A 26 -70.82 -14.33 -39.91
CA GLU A 26 -69.62 -13.93 -40.68
C GLU A 26 -68.35 -14.76 -40.38
N ALA A 27 -68.42 -15.75 -39.49
CA ALA A 27 -67.25 -16.52 -39.02
C ALA A 27 -66.90 -17.79 -39.83
N ASP A 28 -67.70 -18.15 -40.85
CA ASP A 28 -67.48 -19.37 -41.65
C ASP A 28 -67.05 -19.04 -43.09
N LYS A 29 -65.78 -18.62 -43.27
CA LYS A 29 -65.00 -18.77 -44.53
C LYS A 29 -63.64 -18.05 -44.45
N LYS A 30 -62.57 -18.79 -44.17
CA LYS A 30 -61.34 -18.94 -45.01
C LYS A 30 -60.06 -19.21 -44.20
N THR A 31 -59.33 -20.17 -44.76
CA THR A 31 -58.19 -20.97 -44.30
C THR A 31 -56.86 -20.37 -44.83
N ILE A 32 -55.81 -20.25 -43.97
CA ILE A 32 -54.33 -20.56 -44.05
C ILE A 32 -53.56 -20.29 -45.41
N PRO A 33 -52.19 -20.24 -45.59
CA PRO A 33 -50.96 -20.18 -44.71
C PRO A 33 -49.76 -19.26 -45.14
N ASN A 34 -48.72 -19.32 -44.26
CA ASN A 34 -47.24 -19.40 -44.48
C ASN A 34 -46.33 -18.22 -44.90
N ASP A 35 -45.24 -18.08 -44.12
CA ASP A 35 -43.78 -18.15 -44.45
C ASP A 35 -42.98 -17.06 -43.69
N ALA A 36 -42.06 -17.42 -42.78
CA ALA A 36 -40.69 -17.93 -42.93
C ALA A 36 -39.60 -16.83 -42.92
N GLN A 37 -38.61 -17.00 -42.02
CA GLN A 37 -37.16 -17.01 -42.28
C GLN A 37 -36.24 -16.12 -41.40
N GLU A 38 -35.11 -16.74 -41.03
CA GLU A 38 -34.05 -16.38 -40.07
C GLU A 38 -32.87 -15.54 -40.65
N ARG A 39 -32.18 -14.78 -39.77
CA ARG A 39 -30.70 -14.48 -39.55
C ARG A 39 -29.67 -14.44 -40.74
N PRO A 40 -28.35 -14.07 -40.61
CA PRO A 40 -27.46 -13.69 -39.47
C PRO A 40 -26.40 -12.55 -39.69
N GLN A 41 -25.52 -12.39 -38.68
CA GLN A 41 -24.29 -11.55 -38.52
C GLN A 41 -23.09 -11.84 -39.46
N LYS A 42 -22.12 -10.88 -39.53
CA LYS A 42 -20.63 -11.05 -39.49
C LYS A 42 -19.92 -9.69 -39.25
N SER A 43 -19.08 -9.53 -38.21
CA SER A 43 -17.59 -9.54 -38.17
C SER A 43 -16.86 -8.57 -39.11
N GLU A 44 -15.92 -7.75 -38.60
CA GLU A 44 -14.46 -8.03 -38.59
C GLU A 44 -13.63 -6.75 -38.29
N ALA A 45 -12.42 -6.94 -37.78
CA ALA A 45 -11.49 -5.92 -37.31
C ALA A 45 -10.36 -5.62 -38.33
N SER A 46 -9.70 -4.47 -38.11
CA SER A 46 -8.30 -4.13 -38.43
C SER A 46 -7.99 -3.33 -39.71
N LYS A 47 -7.52 -2.08 -39.53
CA LYS A 47 -6.37 -1.55 -40.30
C LYS A 47 -5.67 -0.37 -39.60
N LYS A 48 -4.36 -0.32 -39.81
CA LYS A 48 -3.26 0.30 -39.04
C LYS A 48 -3.01 1.81 -39.29
N MET A 49 -2.34 2.41 -38.30
CA MET A 49 -1.22 3.39 -38.33
C MET A 49 -1.13 4.40 -39.48
N LYS A 50 -1.14 5.69 -39.13
CA LYS A 50 -0.19 6.73 -39.57
C LYS A 50 -0.52 8.05 -38.84
N ASP A 51 0.51 8.69 -38.26
CA ASP A 51 0.73 10.15 -38.17
C ASP A 51 1.33 10.59 -36.84
N ALA A 52 2.65 10.80 -36.87
CA ALA A 52 3.41 11.60 -35.94
C ALA A 52 4.29 12.55 -36.77
N ALA A 53 4.05 13.87 -36.66
CA ALA A 53 5.06 14.94 -36.82
C ALA A 53 4.43 16.35 -36.69
N LYS A 54 4.76 17.07 -35.60
CA LYS A 54 5.20 18.50 -35.58
C LYS A 54 5.43 18.96 -34.11
N SER A 55 6.57 19.63 -33.88
CA SER A 55 7.23 20.01 -32.59
C SER A 55 6.70 21.35 -31.99
N PRO A 56 7.26 22.04 -30.93
CA PRO A 56 8.54 21.88 -30.19
C PRO A 56 8.54 22.03 -28.64
N LEU A 57 9.68 21.63 -28.05
CA LEU A 57 10.43 22.12 -26.87
C LEU A 57 9.77 22.54 -25.54
N GLY A 58 10.22 21.89 -24.45
CA GLY A 58 10.24 22.45 -23.08
C GLY A 58 10.61 21.43 -21.99
N SER A 59 11.77 21.58 -21.35
CA SER A 59 12.32 20.85 -20.17
C SER A 59 12.88 19.42 -20.38
N ARG A 60 14.19 19.37 -20.64
CA ARG A 60 15.10 18.24 -20.42
C ARG A 60 15.65 18.29 -18.98
N TYR A 61 16.32 17.21 -18.56
CA TYR A 61 16.91 16.90 -17.24
C TYR A 61 15.87 16.24 -16.31
N GLU A 62 15.94 14.97 -15.92
CA GLU A 62 17.04 14.02 -15.78
C GLU A 62 16.54 12.59 -16.00
N ILE A 63 17.02 11.92 -17.05
CA ILE A 63 17.25 10.48 -17.04
C ILE A 63 18.53 10.31 -17.85
N LYS A 64 19.61 9.93 -17.15
CA LYS A 64 20.78 9.21 -17.63
C LYS A 64 21.85 9.28 -16.53
N SER A 65 21.80 8.37 -15.56
CA SER A 65 22.98 8.09 -14.73
C SER A 65 23.74 6.91 -15.33
N LYS A 66 23.07 5.79 -15.61
CA LYS A 66 23.70 4.54 -16.08
C LYS A 66 24.36 4.65 -17.47
N GLU A 67 23.66 5.19 -18.46
CA GLU A 67 24.18 5.33 -19.83
C GLU A 67 25.17 6.49 -19.96
N VAL A 68 24.94 7.60 -19.25
CA VAL A 68 25.89 8.73 -19.24
C VAL A 68 27.15 8.37 -18.49
N PHE A 69 27.07 7.67 -17.35
CA PHE A 69 28.26 7.21 -16.64
C PHE A 69 29.08 6.26 -17.51
N GLN A 70 28.43 5.30 -18.18
CA GLN A 70 29.12 4.39 -19.10
C GLN A 70 29.71 5.12 -20.32
N ALA A 71 28.96 6.07 -20.91
CA ALA A 71 29.45 6.90 -22.01
C ALA A 71 30.59 7.82 -21.56
N MET A 72 30.56 8.32 -20.33
CA MET A 72 31.58 9.16 -19.73
C MET A 72 32.86 8.37 -19.46
N ILE A 73 32.74 7.15 -18.91
CA ILE A 73 33.84 6.19 -18.78
C ILE A 73 34.45 5.89 -20.15
N ASN A 74 33.63 5.54 -21.13
CA ASN A 74 34.12 5.21 -22.47
C ASN A 74 34.79 6.41 -23.16
N SER A 75 34.24 7.62 -22.99
CA SER A 75 34.83 8.88 -23.47
C SER A 75 36.17 9.17 -22.80
N TYR A 76 36.27 8.98 -21.48
CA TYR A 76 37.51 9.18 -20.74
C TYR A 76 38.58 8.15 -21.11
N LYS A 77 38.23 6.85 -21.20
CA LYS A 77 39.12 5.78 -21.69
C LYS A 77 39.72 6.17 -23.04
N LYS A 78 38.87 6.67 -23.96
CA LYS A 78 39.26 7.11 -25.31
C LYS A 78 40.16 8.36 -25.28
N ARG A 79 39.90 9.32 -24.38
CA ARG A 79 40.69 10.57 -24.26
C ARG A 79 42.04 10.39 -23.60
N LYS A 80 42.14 9.53 -22.59
CA LYS A 80 43.37 9.35 -21.79
C LYS A 80 44.17 8.10 -22.19
N ASN A 81 43.73 7.36 -23.20
CA ASN A 81 44.30 6.09 -23.64
C ASN A 81 44.49 5.09 -22.48
N VAL A 82 43.52 5.08 -21.55
CA VAL A 82 43.54 4.22 -20.36
C VAL A 82 42.63 3.04 -20.60
N THR A 83 43.20 1.84 -20.64
CA THR A 83 42.40 0.61 -20.53
C THR A 83 42.20 0.30 -19.05
N PHE A 84 40.98 0.46 -18.53
CA PHE A 84 40.60 -0.27 -17.32
C PHE A 84 40.58 -1.75 -17.72
N ARG A 85 41.68 -2.48 -17.49
CA ARG A 85 41.56 -3.92 -17.33
C ARG A 85 40.56 -4.08 -16.18
N HIS A 86 39.41 -4.69 -16.43
CA HIS A 86 38.69 -5.37 -15.37
C HIS A 86 39.61 -6.51 -14.93
N VAL A 87 40.67 -6.15 -14.20
CA VAL A 87 41.41 -7.09 -13.37
C VAL A 87 40.30 -7.59 -12.45
N GLN A 88 40.05 -8.91 -12.44
CA GLN A 88 39.33 -9.53 -11.34
C GLN A 88 39.78 -8.80 -10.07
N PRO A 89 38.86 -8.30 -9.20
CA PRO A 89 39.35 -7.63 -8.01
C PRO A 89 40.33 -8.59 -7.36
N GLN A 90 41.57 -8.13 -7.13
CA GLN A 90 42.44 -8.88 -6.23
C GLN A 90 41.59 -9.15 -5.01
N ARG A 91 41.39 -10.43 -4.68
CA ARG A 91 40.53 -10.83 -3.57
C ARG A 91 41.03 -10.09 -2.34
N LYS A 92 40.30 -9.05 -1.94
CA LYS A 92 40.59 -8.25 -0.77
C LYS A 92 39.86 -8.91 0.38
N ALA A 93 40.61 -9.23 1.42
CA ALA A 93 40.07 -9.69 2.68
C ALA A 93 40.75 -8.93 3.81
N VAL A 94 40.04 -8.73 4.91
CA VAL A 94 40.68 -8.37 6.18
C VAL A 94 41.16 -9.67 6.80
N GLU A 95 42.45 -9.77 7.08
CA GLU A 95 43.08 -10.92 7.72
C GLU A 95 43.71 -10.46 9.03
N ILE A 96 43.14 -10.92 10.15
CA ILE A 96 43.66 -10.69 11.50
C ILE A 96 44.01 -12.03 12.11
N ASP A 97 45.29 -12.22 12.43
CA ASP A 97 45.78 -13.44 13.07
C ASP A 97 45.22 -13.60 14.48
N GLY A 98 44.83 -14.83 14.79
CA GLY A 98 44.37 -15.28 16.11
C GLY A 98 44.31 -16.81 16.19
N ASP A 99 44.16 -17.33 17.40
CA ASP A 99 44.02 -18.77 17.67
C ASP A 99 42.68 -19.32 17.17
N ILE A 100 41.65 -18.49 17.21
CA ILE A 100 40.30 -18.80 16.71
C ILE A 100 39.91 -17.70 15.74
N ILE A 101 39.64 -18.07 14.49
CA ILE A 101 39.29 -17.12 13.42
C ILE A 101 37.77 -17.06 13.24
N LEU A 102 37.23 -15.85 13.32
CA LEU A 102 35.84 -15.56 12.93
C LEU A 102 35.80 -15.10 11.47
N GLY A 103 34.91 -15.69 10.68
CA GLY A 103 34.64 -15.22 9.33
C GLY A 103 33.74 -13.98 9.36
N GLY A 104 33.88 -13.11 8.36
CA GLY A 104 32.94 -12.01 8.12
C GLY A 104 32.52 -11.97 6.66
N LEU A 105 31.22 -11.95 6.40
CA LEU A 105 30.67 -11.75 5.06
C LEU A 105 29.84 -10.47 5.05
N ILE A 106 30.47 -9.38 4.61
CA ILE A 106 29.93 -8.02 4.77
C ILE A 106 29.70 -7.41 3.40
N SER A 107 28.57 -6.75 3.20
CA SER A 107 28.27 -6.04 1.96
C SER A 107 28.99 -4.70 1.92
N ILE A 108 30.24 -4.65 1.48
CA ILE A 108 31.02 -3.40 1.38
C ILE A 108 30.57 -2.59 0.17
N HIS A 109 30.23 -3.25 -0.94
CA HIS A 109 29.79 -2.61 -2.19
C HIS A 109 28.33 -2.89 -2.52
N GLU A 110 27.71 -1.97 -3.26
CA GLU A 110 26.36 -2.17 -3.80
C GLU A 110 26.33 -3.23 -4.92
N LYS A 111 25.15 -3.79 -5.14
CA LYS A 111 24.89 -4.68 -6.28
C LYS A 111 25.00 -3.92 -7.60
N HIS A 112 25.75 -4.46 -8.56
CA HIS A 112 25.84 -3.91 -9.92
C HIS A 112 25.73 -5.00 -11.00
N GLU A 113 25.13 -4.66 -12.14
CA GLU A 113 24.85 -5.62 -13.23
C GLU A 113 26.03 -5.77 -14.20
N ASN A 114 26.70 -4.66 -14.56
CA ASN A 114 27.76 -4.63 -15.59
C ASN A 114 29.18 -4.62 -14.99
N LEU A 115 29.29 -4.48 -13.68
CA LEU A 115 30.54 -4.46 -12.93
C LEU A 115 30.45 -5.62 -11.96
N PHE A 116 31.60 -6.13 -11.54
CA PHE A 116 31.63 -7.21 -10.56
C PHE A 116 30.94 -6.80 -9.25
N CYS A 117 31.31 -5.62 -8.74
CA CYS A 117 30.70 -4.93 -7.61
C CYS A 117 30.41 -3.47 -7.99
N GLY A 118 29.41 -2.88 -7.33
CA GLY A 118 29.03 -1.47 -7.50
C GLY A 118 29.92 -0.50 -6.71
N PRO A 119 29.47 0.75 -6.55
CA PRO A 119 30.12 1.71 -5.65
C PRO A 119 30.17 1.19 -4.21
N LEU A 120 31.17 1.63 -3.45
CA LEU A 120 31.30 1.32 -2.04
C LEU A 120 30.14 1.98 -1.27
N MET A 121 29.65 1.34 -0.21
CA MET A 121 28.65 1.90 0.69
C MET A 121 29.37 2.51 1.92
N PRO A 122 29.57 3.84 1.96
CA PRO A 122 30.37 4.47 3.00
C PRO A 122 29.63 4.48 4.35
N ASN A 123 28.31 4.64 4.31
CA ASN A 123 27.44 4.57 5.47
C ASN A 123 26.97 3.12 5.65
N GLY A 124 26.93 2.66 6.90
CA GLY A 124 26.55 1.31 7.30
C GLY A 124 27.62 0.26 7.07
N SER A 125 28.13 0.08 5.84
CA SER A 125 28.96 -1.09 5.53
C SER A 125 30.40 -1.01 6.03
N VAL A 126 31.10 0.09 5.75
CA VAL A 126 32.47 0.28 6.27
C VAL A 126 32.45 0.44 7.79
N GLN A 127 31.43 1.10 8.32
CA GLN A 127 31.22 1.21 9.76
C GLN A 127 30.96 -0.16 10.39
N ALA A 128 30.16 -1.04 9.76
CA ALA A 128 29.97 -2.40 10.24
C ALA A 128 31.29 -3.20 10.24
N LEU A 129 32.08 -3.12 9.17
CA LEU A 129 33.39 -3.77 9.13
C LEU A 129 34.31 -3.28 10.26
N GLU A 130 34.42 -1.96 10.45
CA GLU A 130 35.23 -1.40 11.53
C GLU A 130 34.65 -1.69 12.92
N ALA A 131 33.34 -1.84 13.06
CA ALA A 131 32.71 -2.26 14.31
C ALA A 131 33.10 -3.70 14.67
N ILE A 132 33.19 -4.61 13.69
CA ILE A 132 33.71 -5.97 13.94
C ILE A 132 35.13 -5.89 14.50
N LEU A 133 35.99 -5.12 13.84
CA LEU A 133 37.40 -5.04 14.21
C LEU A 133 37.60 -4.31 15.55
N PHE A 134 36.84 -3.26 15.81
CA PHE A 134 36.81 -2.54 17.09
C PHE A 134 36.40 -3.46 18.24
N THR A 135 35.31 -4.20 18.09
CA THR A 135 34.83 -5.09 19.14
C THR A 135 35.80 -6.26 19.37
N LEU A 136 36.44 -6.78 18.32
CA LEU A 136 37.52 -7.77 18.46
C LEU A 136 38.72 -7.21 19.24
N ASP A 137 39.13 -5.97 18.96
CA ASP A 137 40.22 -5.33 19.70
C ASP A 137 39.85 -5.15 21.18
N LYS A 138 38.61 -4.78 21.48
CA LYS A 138 38.10 -4.66 22.87
C LYS A 138 38.14 -5.99 23.61
N VAL A 139 37.64 -7.06 22.98
CA VAL A 139 37.66 -8.41 23.57
C VAL A 139 39.09 -8.88 23.80
N ASN A 140 39.98 -8.73 22.81
CA ASN A 140 41.37 -9.17 22.91
C ASN A 140 42.21 -8.33 23.88
N ALA A 141 41.80 -7.10 24.19
CA ALA A 141 42.47 -6.25 25.18
C ALA A 141 42.13 -6.62 26.63
N GLU A 142 41.02 -7.34 26.85
CA GLU A 142 40.58 -7.77 28.16
C GLU A 142 41.31 -9.05 28.59
N LYS A 143 42.34 -8.89 29.45
CA LYS A 143 43.29 -9.96 29.81
C LYS A 143 42.65 -11.24 30.34
N ASP A 144 41.57 -11.11 31.11
CA ASP A 144 40.92 -12.22 31.81
C ASP A 144 39.67 -12.73 31.08
N PHE A 145 39.32 -12.14 29.93
CA PHE A 145 38.12 -12.57 29.19
C PHE A 145 38.33 -13.92 28.49
N LEU A 146 39.47 -14.09 27.83
CA LEU A 146 39.89 -15.31 27.13
C LEU A 146 41.40 -15.53 27.37
N PRO A 147 41.80 -16.11 28.52
CA PRO A 147 43.20 -16.16 28.90
C PRO A 147 44.02 -16.96 27.87
N GLY A 148 45.04 -16.33 27.30
CA GLY A 148 45.93 -16.97 26.33
C GLY A 148 45.30 -17.33 24.97
N ILE A 149 44.09 -16.85 24.66
CA ILE A 149 43.42 -17.05 23.37
C ILE A 149 43.16 -15.70 22.72
N LYS A 150 43.67 -15.51 21.50
CA LYS A 150 43.37 -14.33 20.68
C LYS A 150 42.32 -14.66 19.62
N LEU A 151 41.26 -13.85 19.55
CA LEU A 151 40.29 -13.93 18.45
C LEU A 151 40.84 -13.19 17.21
N GLY A 152 40.85 -13.88 16.08
CA GLY A 152 41.20 -13.32 14.77
C GLY A 152 39.98 -13.19 13.86
N ALA A 153 40.20 -12.64 12.67
CA ALA A 153 39.15 -12.37 11.70
C ALA A 153 39.59 -12.65 10.27
N TYR A 154 38.67 -13.17 9.46
CA TYR A 154 38.81 -13.29 8.02
C TYR A 154 37.55 -12.75 7.35
N ILE A 155 37.60 -11.49 6.88
CA ILE A 155 36.41 -10.77 6.41
C ILE A 155 36.47 -10.51 4.91
N MET A 156 35.42 -10.87 4.20
CA MET A 156 35.28 -10.74 2.75
C MET A 156 34.05 -9.92 2.37
N ASP A 157 34.16 -9.26 1.23
CA ASP A 157 33.06 -8.50 0.64
C ASP A 157 32.18 -9.41 -0.24
N ASP A 158 30.87 -9.29 -0.09
CA ASP A 158 29.86 -10.06 -0.82
C ASP A 158 29.15 -9.26 -1.93
N CYS A 159 29.47 -7.96 -2.04
CA CYS A 159 28.93 -7.03 -3.04
C CYS A 159 27.40 -7.00 -3.14
N ASN A 160 26.71 -7.36 -2.05
CA ASN A 160 25.25 -7.44 -1.97
C ASN A 160 24.64 -8.28 -3.12
N ARG A 161 25.32 -9.37 -3.51
CA ARG A 161 24.95 -10.24 -4.63
C ARG A 161 24.95 -11.70 -4.20
N ASP A 162 23.77 -12.31 -4.18
CA ASP A 162 23.53 -13.69 -3.74
C ASP A 162 24.56 -14.72 -4.29
N SER A 163 24.76 -14.72 -5.62
CA SER A 163 25.72 -15.62 -6.28
C SER A 163 27.17 -15.42 -5.82
N TYR A 164 27.55 -14.17 -5.54
CA TYR A 164 28.92 -13.83 -5.12
C TYR A 164 29.12 -14.08 -3.62
N SER A 165 28.09 -13.83 -2.80
CA SER A 165 28.06 -14.22 -1.40
C SER A 165 28.29 -15.73 -1.22
N LEU A 166 27.66 -16.56 -2.07
CA LEU A 166 27.91 -18.01 -2.11
C LEU A 166 29.36 -18.36 -2.53
N GLU A 167 29.92 -17.67 -3.53
CA GLU A 167 31.33 -17.86 -3.92
C GLU A 167 32.28 -17.57 -2.74
N GLN A 168 32.03 -16.50 -1.99
CA GLN A 168 32.79 -16.17 -0.79
C GLN A 168 32.57 -17.19 0.34
N ALA A 169 31.35 -17.70 0.49
CA ALA A 169 31.05 -18.75 1.46
C ALA A 169 31.86 -20.03 1.22
N VAL A 170 32.08 -20.40 -0.05
CA VAL A 170 32.95 -21.53 -0.42
C VAL A 170 34.40 -21.31 0.04
N ASN A 171 34.92 -20.08 0.01
CA ASN A 171 36.28 -19.80 0.48
C ASN A 171 36.46 -20.09 1.98
N PHE A 172 35.44 -19.84 2.81
CA PHE A 172 35.47 -20.19 4.24
C PHE A 172 35.56 -21.70 4.47
N ILE A 173 34.91 -22.48 3.61
CA ILE A 173 34.88 -23.95 3.69
C ILE A 173 36.17 -24.58 3.15
N GLN A 174 36.77 -23.99 2.13
CA GLN A 174 38.08 -24.44 1.62
C GLN A 174 39.15 -24.41 2.71
N GLY A 175 39.15 -23.41 3.60
CA GLY A 175 40.01 -23.39 4.79
C GLY A 175 39.66 -24.45 5.85
N SER A 176 38.40 -24.89 5.89
CA SER A 176 37.92 -25.98 6.76
C SER A 176 38.18 -27.39 6.21
N SER A 177 38.76 -27.51 5.02
CA SER A 177 38.91 -28.78 4.31
C SER A 177 40.08 -29.63 4.82
N ASN A 178 39.86 -30.26 5.98
CA ASN A 178 40.43 -31.57 6.30
C ASN A 178 39.59 -32.73 5.71
N ILE A 179 38.54 -32.41 4.94
CA ILE A 179 37.55 -33.36 4.39
C ILE A 179 38.02 -33.94 3.04
N PHE A 180 38.80 -33.20 2.26
CA PHE A 180 39.43 -33.74 1.07
C PHE A 180 40.79 -34.33 1.44
N ASP A 181 40.86 -35.64 1.25
CA ASP A 181 41.97 -36.55 1.48
C ASP A 181 43.37 -35.89 1.52
N LYS A 182 44.15 -36.22 2.56
CA LYS A 182 45.55 -35.81 2.72
C LYS A 182 46.45 -36.25 1.56
N SER A 183 45.93 -37.05 0.62
CA SER A 183 46.58 -37.57 -0.58
C SER A 183 46.58 -36.60 -1.79
N VAL A 184 45.74 -35.55 -1.79
CA VAL A 184 45.71 -34.60 -2.92
C VAL A 184 46.79 -33.53 -2.71
N ARG A 185 47.79 -33.53 -3.59
CA ARG A 185 48.89 -32.55 -3.64
C ARG A 185 48.39 -31.14 -3.33
N ARG A 186 48.85 -30.58 -2.21
CA ARG A 186 48.74 -29.16 -1.88
C ARG A 186 49.35 -28.38 -3.05
N CYS A 187 48.54 -27.63 -3.78
CA CYS A 187 49.05 -26.70 -4.77
C CYS A 187 49.88 -25.64 -4.02
N THR A 188 51.18 -25.62 -4.28
CA THR A 188 52.14 -24.66 -3.76
C THR A 188 51.89 -23.31 -4.41
N GLU A 189 50.93 -22.54 -3.89
CA GLU A 189 50.83 -21.07 -4.02
C GLU A 189 49.65 -20.59 -3.17
N GLY A 190 49.96 -20.20 -1.93
CA GLY A 190 48.99 -19.75 -0.93
C GLY A 190 49.06 -20.59 0.34
N THR A 191 49.37 -19.94 1.46
CA THR A 191 49.23 -20.51 2.81
C THR A 191 47.83 -21.11 2.99
N PRO A 192 47.68 -22.23 3.71
CA PRO A 192 46.35 -22.78 3.99
C PRO A 192 45.51 -21.73 4.69
N LYS A 193 44.43 -21.30 4.03
CA LYS A 193 43.47 -20.33 4.56
C LYS A 193 42.96 -20.83 5.92
N SER A 194 43.01 -19.99 6.94
CA SER A 194 42.61 -20.36 8.30
C SER A 194 41.15 -20.83 8.32
N LYS A 195 40.90 -21.98 8.96
CA LYS A 195 39.55 -22.49 9.19
C LYS A 195 38.78 -21.48 10.04
N VAL A 196 37.64 -21.02 9.54
CA VAL A 196 36.72 -20.18 10.33
C VAL A 196 35.89 -21.03 11.28
N SER A 197 35.69 -20.54 12.50
CA SER A 197 34.91 -21.23 13.53
C SER A 197 33.42 -20.84 13.51
N GLY A 198 33.12 -19.64 13.01
CA GLY A 198 31.78 -19.11 12.82
C GLY A 198 31.84 -17.87 11.93
N VAL A 199 30.69 -17.42 11.41
CA VAL A 199 30.63 -16.32 10.44
C VAL A 199 29.66 -15.23 10.88
N ILE A 200 30.11 -13.98 10.88
CA ILE A 200 29.27 -12.79 11.02
C ILE A 200 28.84 -12.35 9.62
N SER A 201 27.55 -12.12 9.39
CA SER A 201 27.04 -11.77 8.05
C SER A 201 26.17 -10.52 8.06
N SER A 202 26.39 -9.61 7.11
CA SER A 202 25.58 -8.40 6.92
C SER A 202 24.88 -8.37 5.55
N THR A 203 24.74 -9.53 4.92
CA THR A 203 24.30 -9.64 3.53
C THR A 203 22.79 -9.41 3.39
N SER A 204 22.30 -9.34 2.15
CA SER A 204 20.84 -9.31 1.90
C SER A 204 20.15 -10.54 2.49
N SER A 205 18.83 -10.44 2.70
CA SER A 205 18.06 -11.57 3.24
C SER A 205 18.11 -12.83 2.36
N SER A 206 18.04 -12.66 1.03
CA SER A 206 18.24 -13.75 0.08
C SER A 206 19.61 -14.41 0.21
N ALA A 207 20.68 -13.61 0.18
CA ALA A 207 22.05 -14.10 0.24
C ALA A 207 22.35 -14.80 1.57
N THR A 208 21.88 -14.23 2.69
CA THR A 208 22.03 -14.81 4.03
C THR A 208 21.48 -16.23 4.07
N MET A 209 20.28 -16.43 3.52
CA MET A 209 19.62 -17.74 3.51
C MET A 209 20.35 -18.76 2.63
N GLU A 210 20.80 -18.34 1.44
CA GLU A 210 21.57 -19.22 0.55
C GLU A 210 22.89 -19.66 1.18
N VAL A 211 23.61 -18.72 1.80
CA VAL A 211 24.86 -18.99 2.51
C VAL A 211 24.62 -19.88 3.74
N ALA A 212 23.54 -19.66 4.50
CA ALA A 212 23.20 -20.46 5.67
C ALA A 212 22.95 -21.93 5.32
N LYS A 213 22.29 -22.21 4.19
CA LYS A 213 22.10 -23.59 3.69
C LYS A 213 23.43 -24.30 3.45
N LEU A 214 24.41 -23.59 2.90
CA LEU A 214 25.75 -24.13 2.68
C LEU A 214 26.49 -24.35 4.01
N PHE A 215 26.54 -23.34 4.88
CA PHE A 215 27.23 -23.44 6.18
C PHE A 215 26.67 -24.51 7.10
N ARG A 216 25.36 -24.77 7.04
CA ARG A 216 24.73 -25.90 7.74
C ARG A 216 25.37 -27.24 7.37
N LEU A 217 25.69 -27.47 6.10
CA LEU A 217 26.33 -28.73 5.65
C LEU A 217 27.71 -28.93 6.27
N PHE A 218 28.43 -27.83 6.52
CA PHE A 218 29.76 -27.83 7.14
C PHE A 218 29.73 -27.52 8.64
N LYS A 219 28.52 -27.43 9.23
CA LYS A 219 28.28 -27.15 10.65
C LYS A 219 28.93 -25.86 11.13
N ILE A 220 28.93 -24.81 10.29
CA ILE A 220 29.50 -23.51 10.62
C ILE A 220 28.36 -22.60 11.12
N PRO A 221 28.36 -22.17 12.40
CA PRO A 221 27.35 -21.24 12.89
C PRO A 221 27.53 -19.86 12.26
N GLN A 222 26.41 -19.23 11.92
CA GLN A 222 26.32 -17.93 11.29
C GLN A 222 25.48 -17.00 12.17
N VAL A 223 25.99 -15.80 12.47
CA VAL A 223 25.24 -14.74 13.16
C VAL A 223 25.05 -13.59 12.17
N SER A 224 23.80 -13.27 11.84
CA SER A 224 23.48 -12.15 10.96
C SER A 224 23.22 -10.87 11.73
N VAL A 225 23.62 -9.74 11.16
CA VAL A 225 23.45 -8.38 11.70
C VAL A 225 22.39 -7.56 10.95
N SER A 226 21.85 -8.09 9.85
CA SER A 226 20.92 -7.40 8.95
C SER A 226 19.67 -8.23 8.61
N TYR A 227 19.63 -9.50 9.04
CA TYR A 227 18.59 -10.45 8.68
C TYR A 227 17.44 -10.46 9.68
N THR A 228 16.33 -9.89 9.26
CA THR A 228 15.02 -10.03 9.88
C THR A 228 14.28 -11.11 9.10
N ASP A 229 13.95 -12.27 9.65
CA ASP A 229 13.01 -13.16 8.97
C ASP A 229 12.21 -14.05 9.92
N ALA A 230 10.95 -14.29 9.55
CA ALA A 230 10.09 -15.30 10.14
C ALA A 230 10.63 -16.72 9.90
N GLU A 231 11.47 -16.95 8.87
CA GLU A 231 12.05 -18.27 8.56
C GLU A 231 13.10 -18.78 9.56
N LEU A 232 13.52 -17.97 10.54
CA LEU A 232 14.27 -18.47 11.71
C LEU A 232 13.40 -19.35 12.62
N SER A 233 12.08 -19.25 12.54
CA SER A 233 11.18 -20.13 13.30
C SER A 233 11.14 -21.55 12.73
N ASP A 234 11.45 -21.75 11.44
CA ASP A 234 11.58 -23.09 10.85
C ASP A 234 12.98 -23.64 11.16
N GLN A 235 13.14 -24.08 12.41
CA GLN A 235 14.41 -24.58 12.97
C GLN A 235 15.05 -25.68 12.09
N GLN A 236 14.29 -26.41 11.28
CA GLN A 236 14.82 -27.42 10.37
C GLN A 236 15.59 -26.84 9.18
N LYS A 237 15.33 -25.60 8.77
CA LYS A 237 15.98 -24.97 7.59
C LYS A 237 17.13 -24.06 7.97
N SER A 238 17.08 -23.45 9.15
CA SER A 238 17.99 -22.38 9.60
C SER A 238 18.73 -22.71 10.90
N GLU A 239 18.87 -23.99 11.25
CA GLU A 239 19.45 -24.47 12.53
C GLU A 239 20.76 -23.77 12.97
N TYR A 240 21.65 -23.46 12.02
CA TYR A 240 22.97 -22.83 12.24
C TYR A 240 22.97 -21.31 12.04
N LEU A 241 21.81 -20.69 11.80
CA LEU A 241 21.66 -19.26 11.59
C LEU A 241 21.01 -18.63 12.83
N LEU A 242 21.64 -17.57 13.33
CA LEU A 242 21.12 -16.70 14.38
C LEU A 242 21.13 -15.26 13.87
N GLY A 243 20.32 -14.39 14.46
CA GLY A 243 20.24 -12.97 14.11
C GLY A 243 20.36 -12.09 15.35
N THR A 244 21.20 -11.06 15.31
CA THR A 244 21.28 -10.05 16.40
C THR A 244 20.19 -8.98 16.31
N VAL A 245 19.55 -8.88 15.15
CA VAL A 245 18.38 -8.03 14.93
C VAL A 245 17.09 -8.74 15.32
N PRO A 246 16.03 -8.00 15.65
CA PRO A 246 14.73 -8.58 15.98
C PRO A 246 14.03 -9.18 14.77
N SER A 247 13.10 -10.11 15.03
CA SER A 247 12.33 -10.79 13.99
C SER A 247 11.32 -9.87 13.29
N HIS A 248 10.90 -10.24 12.08
CA HIS A 248 9.77 -9.59 11.39
C HIS A 248 8.47 -9.68 12.18
N VAL A 249 8.23 -10.80 12.86
CA VAL A 249 7.03 -11.01 13.68
C VAL A 249 6.96 -9.95 14.77
N SER A 250 8.06 -9.72 15.48
CA SER A 250 8.13 -8.68 16.52
C SER A 250 7.91 -7.27 15.98
N GLN A 251 8.35 -6.99 14.75
CA GLN A 251 8.04 -5.72 14.05
C GLN A 251 6.54 -5.61 13.73
N ILE A 252 5.92 -6.69 13.23
CA ILE A 252 4.48 -6.72 12.96
C ILE A 252 3.68 -6.57 14.25
N ASP A 253 4.09 -7.23 15.33
CA ASP A 253 3.45 -7.10 16.65
C ASP A 253 3.47 -5.65 17.13
N ALA A 254 4.59 -4.94 16.93
CA ALA A 254 4.68 -3.52 17.26
C ALA A 254 3.75 -2.66 16.38
N ILE A 255 3.62 -2.97 15.09
CA ILE A 255 2.65 -2.30 14.20
C ILE A 255 1.21 -2.60 14.64
N LEU A 256 0.91 -3.82 15.06
CA LEU A 256 -0.43 -4.19 15.54
C LEU A 256 -0.80 -3.49 16.84
N LYS A 257 0.16 -3.24 17.74
CA LYS A 257 -0.07 -2.42 18.94
C LYS A 257 -0.54 -1.00 18.60
N LEU A 258 -0.22 -0.48 17.41
CA LEU A 258 -0.74 0.79 16.90
C LEU A 258 -2.11 0.64 16.24
N ILE A 259 -2.31 -0.42 15.46
CA ILE A 259 -3.51 -0.60 14.62
C ILE A 259 -4.71 -1.09 15.42
N LEU A 260 -4.53 -2.03 16.36
CA LEU A 260 -5.63 -2.66 17.08
C LEU A 260 -6.46 -1.65 17.90
N PRO A 261 -5.88 -0.68 18.63
CA PRO A 261 -6.65 0.33 19.36
C PRO A 261 -7.50 1.25 18.47
N LEU A 262 -7.20 1.30 17.17
CA LEU A 262 -7.93 2.12 16.20
C LEU A 262 -9.21 1.45 15.67
N ASN A 263 -9.51 0.21 16.07
CA ASN A 263 -10.70 -0.53 15.66
C ASN A 263 -10.96 -0.49 14.13
N LEU A 264 -9.89 -0.52 13.32
CA LEU A 264 -10.00 -0.51 11.87
C LEU A 264 -10.50 -1.87 11.37
N SER A 265 -11.57 -1.89 10.57
CA SER A 265 -12.08 -3.10 9.91
C SER A 265 -11.22 -3.55 8.72
N GLN A 266 -10.44 -2.62 8.16
CA GLN A 266 -9.62 -2.83 6.99
C GLN A 266 -8.35 -1.96 7.01
N VAL A 267 -7.25 -2.46 6.45
CA VAL A 267 -5.97 -1.76 6.30
C VAL A 267 -5.43 -1.95 4.88
N SER A 268 -4.91 -0.89 4.25
CA SER A 268 -4.21 -1.00 2.96
C SER A 268 -2.70 -1.15 3.17
N VAL A 269 -2.01 -1.79 2.23
CA VAL A 269 -0.57 -2.06 2.36
C VAL A 269 0.18 -1.64 1.11
N VAL A 270 1.29 -0.94 1.26
CA VAL A 270 2.22 -0.61 0.18
C VAL A 270 3.56 -1.25 0.50
N TYR A 271 4.12 -2.05 -0.41
CA TYR A 271 5.38 -2.73 -0.12
C TYR A 271 6.31 -2.81 -1.33
N GLU A 272 7.61 -2.71 -1.09
CA GLU A 272 8.63 -2.81 -2.14
C GLU A 272 8.80 -4.26 -2.62
N ASP A 273 8.94 -4.44 -3.94
CA ASP A 273 9.25 -5.73 -4.56
C ASP A 273 10.69 -6.15 -4.22
N SER A 274 10.79 -6.72 -3.04
CA SER A 274 12.01 -7.14 -2.36
C SER A 274 11.65 -8.23 -1.39
N ASP A 275 12.61 -9.08 -1.01
CA ASP A 275 12.34 -10.14 -0.03
C ASP A 275 11.79 -9.57 1.28
N TYR A 276 12.38 -8.46 1.75
CA TYR A 276 11.92 -7.74 2.93
C TYR A 276 10.44 -7.31 2.81
N GLY A 277 10.08 -6.61 1.73
CA GLY A 277 8.72 -6.10 1.53
C GLY A 277 7.69 -7.22 1.33
N ASN A 278 8.04 -8.24 0.54
CA ASN A 278 7.18 -9.39 0.28
C ASN A 278 6.92 -10.20 1.57
N LYS A 279 7.98 -10.51 2.34
CA LYS A 279 7.86 -11.31 3.56
C LYS A 279 7.16 -10.54 4.69
N SER A 280 7.43 -9.24 4.82
CA SER A 280 6.75 -8.38 5.78
C SER A 280 5.25 -8.25 5.47
N PHE A 281 4.87 -8.15 4.19
CA PHE A 281 3.47 -8.17 3.77
C PHE A 281 2.78 -9.49 4.13
N MET A 282 3.39 -10.64 3.82
CA MET A 282 2.82 -11.95 4.17
C MET A 282 2.64 -12.13 5.69
N ALA A 283 3.63 -11.69 6.48
CA ALA A 283 3.55 -11.73 7.94
C ALA A 283 2.43 -10.83 8.48
N LEU A 284 2.31 -9.60 7.95
CA LEU A 284 1.25 -8.66 8.32
C LEU A 284 -0.13 -9.21 7.93
N GLU A 285 -0.30 -9.72 6.71
CA GLU A 285 -1.57 -10.25 6.22
C GLU A 285 -2.08 -11.41 7.11
N LYS A 286 -1.18 -12.31 7.51
CA LYS A 286 -1.49 -13.37 8.47
C LYS A 286 -1.92 -12.80 9.82
N ALA A 287 -1.16 -11.84 10.35
CA ALA A 287 -1.42 -11.28 11.67
C ALA A 287 -2.70 -10.43 11.72
N LEU A 288 -3.02 -9.69 10.65
CA LEU A 288 -4.29 -8.97 10.49
C LEU A 288 -5.47 -9.94 10.43
N SER A 289 -5.33 -11.03 9.66
CA SER A 289 -6.38 -12.05 9.53
C SER A 289 -6.71 -12.71 10.87
N THR A 290 -5.70 -12.98 11.71
CA THR A 290 -5.90 -13.51 13.07
C THR A 290 -6.65 -12.54 13.99
N ASN A 291 -6.60 -11.23 13.71
CA ASN A 291 -7.27 -10.18 14.47
C ASN A 291 -8.56 -9.67 13.80
N ASN A 292 -9.14 -10.42 12.84
CA ASN A 292 -10.35 -10.04 12.10
C ASN A 292 -10.25 -8.70 11.32
N ILE A 293 -9.05 -8.29 10.94
CA ILE A 293 -8.82 -7.10 10.10
C ILE A 293 -8.53 -7.56 8.67
N SER A 294 -9.27 -7.00 7.71
CA SER A 294 -9.08 -7.34 6.30
C SER A 294 -8.00 -6.49 5.63
N VAL A 295 -7.29 -7.06 4.65
CA VAL A 295 -6.44 -6.28 3.75
C VAL A 295 -7.31 -5.67 2.67
N GLY A 296 -7.25 -4.35 2.51
CA GLY A 296 -7.95 -3.62 1.45
C GLY A 296 -7.15 -3.61 0.16
N VAL A 297 -6.57 -2.45 -0.17
CA VAL A 297 -5.71 -2.32 -1.34
C VAL A 297 -4.29 -2.73 -0.95
N ASN A 298 -3.69 -3.66 -1.69
CA ASN A 298 -2.27 -3.94 -1.62
C ASN A 298 -1.56 -3.46 -2.90
N LEU A 299 -0.47 -2.69 -2.76
CA LEU A 299 0.29 -2.14 -3.88
C LEU A 299 1.77 -2.49 -3.75
N LYS A 300 2.27 -3.26 -4.72
CA LYS A 300 3.69 -3.58 -4.85
C LYS A 300 4.46 -2.48 -5.58
N LEU A 301 5.55 -1.98 -4.99
CA LEU A 301 6.45 -0.99 -5.57
C LEU A 301 7.59 -1.67 -6.33
N ILE A 302 7.68 -1.47 -7.64
CA ILE A 302 8.69 -2.11 -8.48
C ILE A 302 9.95 -1.23 -8.55
N LYS A 303 11.14 -1.80 -8.24
CA LYS A 303 12.44 -1.10 -8.27
C LYS A 303 12.87 -0.56 -9.66
N ASN A 304 12.33 -1.14 -10.74
CA ASN A 304 12.80 -0.95 -12.12
C ASN A 304 11.81 -0.18 -13.02
N SER A 305 11.20 0.90 -12.55
CA SER A 305 10.39 1.71 -13.47
C SER A 305 11.29 2.62 -14.32
N LYS A 306 11.32 2.36 -15.64
CA LYS A 306 11.83 3.29 -16.67
C LYS A 306 11.02 4.60 -16.76
N VAL A 307 10.14 4.83 -15.78
CA VAL A 307 9.19 5.93 -15.68
C VAL A 307 9.82 6.96 -14.76
N THR A 308 9.64 8.24 -15.05
CA THR A 308 10.01 9.33 -14.15
C THR A 308 9.47 9.01 -12.75
N TYR A 309 10.37 8.81 -11.77
CA TYR A 309 10.04 8.29 -10.44
C TYR A 309 8.81 8.96 -9.80
N ASN A 310 8.66 10.28 -9.98
CA ASN A 310 7.52 11.03 -9.44
C ASN A 310 6.17 10.57 -9.99
N ALA A 311 6.02 10.39 -11.31
CA ALA A 311 4.75 10.00 -11.92
C ALA A 311 4.34 8.57 -11.52
N TYR A 312 5.31 7.69 -11.29
CA TYR A 312 5.07 6.34 -10.79
C TYR A 312 4.46 6.38 -9.38
N TYR A 313 5.09 7.10 -8.44
CA TYR A 313 4.58 7.22 -7.07
C TYR A 313 3.26 8.00 -7.03
N ASP A 314 3.07 9.01 -7.87
CA ASP A 314 1.81 9.74 -7.99
C ASP A 314 0.66 8.81 -8.41
N ASN A 315 0.91 7.85 -9.30
CA ASN A 315 -0.10 6.86 -9.68
C ASN A 315 -0.42 5.90 -8.53
N VAL A 316 0.60 5.46 -7.77
CA VAL A 316 0.40 4.66 -6.55
C VAL A 316 -0.53 5.39 -5.58
N VAL A 317 -0.25 6.66 -5.28
CA VAL A 317 -1.07 7.48 -4.38
C VAL A 317 -2.47 7.70 -4.93
N LYS A 318 -2.64 7.98 -6.22
CA LYS A 318 -3.96 8.11 -6.86
C LYS A 318 -4.79 6.83 -6.74
N ARG A 319 -4.17 5.66 -6.91
CA ARG A 319 -4.85 4.37 -6.74
C ARG A 319 -5.29 4.16 -5.29
N LEU A 320 -4.46 4.54 -4.32
CA LEU A 320 -4.85 4.50 -2.90
C LEU A 320 -6.05 5.41 -2.65
N VAL A 321 -6.02 6.66 -3.10
CA VAL A 321 -7.14 7.61 -2.92
C VAL A 321 -8.44 7.11 -3.55
N VAL A 322 -8.38 6.43 -4.71
CA VAL A 322 -9.59 5.96 -5.43
C VAL A 322 -10.10 4.62 -4.92
N GLN A 323 -9.21 3.69 -4.58
CA GLN A 323 -9.56 2.29 -4.29
C GLN A 323 -9.59 2.00 -2.78
N SER A 324 -8.95 2.82 -1.97
CA SER A 324 -8.83 2.60 -0.53
C SER A 324 -10.03 3.21 0.18
N ARG A 325 -10.91 2.34 0.70
CA ARG A 325 -11.83 2.69 1.78
C ARG A 325 -11.16 2.81 3.17
N PRO A 326 -10.09 2.06 3.51
CA PRO A 326 -9.54 2.10 4.86
C PRO A 326 -8.74 3.36 5.14
N LYS A 327 -8.78 3.81 6.39
CA LYS A 327 -8.04 4.98 6.88
C LYS A 327 -6.57 4.70 7.14
N GLY A 328 -6.18 3.44 7.36
CA GLY A 328 -4.81 3.02 7.67
C GLY A 328 -4.07 2.44 6.47
N ILE A 329 -2.85 2.92 6.25
CA ILE A 329 -1.92 2.44 5.21
C ILE A 329 -0.60 2.03 5.87
N VAL A 330 -0.23 0.75 5.76
CA VAL A 330 1.07 0.24 6.23
C VAL A 330 2.05 0.16 5.08
N MET A 331 3.29 0.63 5.29
CA MET A 331 4.33 0.68 4.27
C MET A 331 5.58 -0.11 4.65
N PHE A 332 6.02 -1.02 3.77
CA PHE A 332 7.27 -1.77 3.89
C PHE A 332 8.20 -1.51 2.72
N GLY A 333 9.34 -0.87 2.94
CA GLY A 333 10.30 -0.66 1.86
C GLY A 333 11.56 0.04 2.33
N SER A 334 12.47 0.25 1.39
CA SER A 334 13.66 1.06 1.60
C SER A 334 13.31 2.54 1.84
N ASN A 335 14.24 3.26 2.47
CA ASN A 335 14.20 4.72 2.62
C ASN A 335 13.79 5.44 1.33
N LYS A 336 14.38 5.05 0.19
CA LYS A 336 14.09 5.65 -1.13
C LYS A 336 12.65 5.40 -1.58
N ALA A 337 12.15 4.18 -1.42
CA ALA A 337 10.80 3.81 -1.84
C ALA A 337 9.73 4.54 -1.02
N ILE A 338 9.88 4.54 0.31
CA ILE A 338 8.96 5.22 1.23
C ILE A 338 9.01 6.74 1.00
N ALA A 339 10.21 7.34 0.94
CA ALA A 339 10.35 8.76 0.63
C ALA A 339 9.70 9.14 -0.71
N GLY A 340 9.80 8.28 -1.73
CA GLY A 340 9.13 8.47 -3.02
C GLY A 340 7.61 8.54 -2.91
N VAL A 341 7.00 7.63 -2.14
CA VAL A 341 5.55 7.65 -1.84
C VAL A 341 5.19 8.90 -1.06
N MET A 342 5.95 9.25 -0.03
CA MET A 342 5.69 10.43 0.80
C MET A 342 5.80 11.75 0.03
N LYS A 343 6.76 11.85 -0.91
CA LYS A 343 6.82 12.97 -1.87
C LYS A 343 5.57 13.04 -2.74
N ALA A 344 5.01 11.90 -3.16
CA ALA A 344 3.77 11.85 -3.93
C ALA A 344 2.54 12.22 -3.09
N VAL A 345 2.48 11.81 -1.81
CA VAL A 345 1.44 12.23 -0.86
C VAL A 345 1.48 13.74 -0.67
N HIS A 346 2.67 14.32 -0.49
CA HIS A 346 2.82 15.77 -0.37
C HIS A 346 2.31 16.54 -1.60
N ARG A 347 2.54 16.01 -2.82
CA ARG A 347 2.01 16.58 -4.07
C ARG A 347 0.51 16.40 -4.24
N ASN A 348 -0.09 15.43 -3.56
CA ASN A 348 -1.52 15.10 -3.67
C ASN A 348 -2.19 15.25 -2.30
N SER A 349 -2.63 16.48 -1.95
CA SER A 349 -3.23 16.82 -0.66
C SER A 349 -4.40 15.90 -0.25
N ARG A 350 -5.09 15.29 -1.22
CA ARG A 350 -6.16 14.31 -0.97
C ARG A 350 -5.70 13.03 -0.28
N ALA A 351 -4.41 12.71 -0.26
CA ALA A 351 -3.87 11.54 0.42
C ALA A 351 -3.36 11.84 1.85
N ALA A 352 -3.41 13.12 2.27
CA ALA A 352 -2.92 13.54 3.59
C ALA A 352 -3.76 12.99 4.75
N HIS A 353 -5.05 12.71 4.53
CA HIS A 353 -5.99 12.24 5.55
C HIS A 353 -5.78 10.77 5.96
N PHE A 354 -5.02 9.99 5.20
CA PHE A 354 -4.71 8.61 5.58
C PHE A 354 -3.73 8.59 6.76
N LEU A 355 -3.89 7.61 7.64
CA LEU A 355 -2.92 7.24 8.66
C LEU A 355 -1.83 6.39 8.01
N TRP A 356 -0.62 6.92 7.93
CA TRP A 356 0.52 6.25 7.32
C TRP A 356 1.38 5.60 8.39
N VAL A 357 1.51 4.27 8.37
CA VAL A 357 2.40 3.53 9.28
C VAL A 357 3.56 2.99 8.48
N THR A 358 4.79 3.26 8.91
CA THR A 358 6.00 2.89 8.19
C THR A 358 6.90 1.96 9.01
N SER A 359 7.58 1.05 8.33
CA SER A 359 8.50 0.11 8.96
C SER A 359 9.84 0.73 9.36
N ASN A 360 10.60 0.02 10.20
CA ASN A 360 11.92 0.43 10.74
C ASN A 360 13.04 0.68 9.74
N ARG A 361 12.82 0.41 8.45
CA ARG A 361 13.80 0.71 7.40
C ARG A 361 13.66 2.11 6.83
N PHE A 362 12.61 2.80 7.21
CA PHE A 362 12.51 4.24 7.03
C PHE A 362 13.40 4.96 8.07
N SER A 363 13.92 6.15 7.79
CA SER A 363 14.76 6.88 8.74
C SER A 363 14.20 8.28 9.00
N GLU A 364 14.34 8.72 10.24
CA GLU A 364 13.92 10.04 10.73
C GLU A 364 14.45 11.16 9.81
N HIS A 365 15.71 11.04 9.38
CA HIS A 365 16.40 12.02 8.54
C HIS A 365 16.11 11.91 7.03
N GLY A 366 15.56 10.78 6.56
CA GLY A 366 15.24 10.56 5.14
C GLY A 366 14.09 11.43 4.62
N LEU A 367 13.25 11.95 5.52
CA LEU A 367 12.15 12.87 5.22
C LEU A 367 12.56 14.36 5.35
N ILE A 368 13.55 14.67 6.22
CA ILE A 368 13.86 16.05 6.69
C ILE A 368 14.47 16.95 5.62
N SER A 369 15.20 16.40 4.63
CA SER A 369 15.97 17.23 3.70
C SER A 369 15.18 17.76 2.49
N ASP A 370 14.05 17.13 2.12
CA ASP A 370 13.43 17.35 0.80
C ASP A 370 11.91 17.61 0.82
N ILE A 371 11.23 17.48 1.98
CA ILE A 371 9.76 17.47 2.03
C ILE A 371 9.25 18.51 3.03
N ASN A 372 8.36 19.39 2.58
CA ASN A 372 7.62 20.26 3.47
C ASN A 372 6.58 19.42 4.24
N TYR A 373 6.72 19.37 5.56
CA TYR A 373 5.97 18.51 6.47
C TYR A 373 4.50 18.87 6.68
N LYS A 374 3.99 19.89 5.97
CA LYS A 374 2.62 20.42 6.07
C LYS A 374 1.48 19.37 6.04
N HIS A 375 1.73 18.16 5.54
CA HIS A 375 0.73 17.09 5.42
C HIS A 375 1.19 15.76 6.05
N MET A 376 2.16 15.80 6.98
CA MET A 376 2.83 14.60 7.49
C MET A 376 2.45 14.22 8.92
N GLU A 377 1.60 14.99 9.61
CA GLU A 377 1.22 14.71 11.01
C GLU A 377 0.49 13.36 11.20
N THR A 378 0.05 12.80 10.08
CA THR A 378 -0.65 11.52 9.97
C THR A 378 0.32 10.33 9.82
N VAL A 379 1.62 10.58 9.91
CA VAL A 379 2.68 9.59 9.69
C VAL A 379 3.25 9.09 11.01
N PHE A 380 3.17 7.78 11.18
CA PHE A 380 3.73 6.99 12.25
C PHE A 380 4.89 6.16 11.72
N PHE A 381 6.01 6.24 12.41
CA PHE A 381 7.23 5.54 12.06
C PHE A 381 7.62 4.58 13.18
N LEU A 382 7.78 3.31 12.82
CA LEU A 382 8.32 2.33 13.75
C LEU A 382 9.84 2.47 13.81
N LYS A 383 10.37 3.14 14.84
CA LYS A 383 11.80 3.22 15.09
C LYS A 383 12.28 1.97 15.82
N GLN A 384 13.39 1.39 15.35
CA GLN A 384 14.10 0.38 16.11
C GLN A 384 15.02 1.08 17.11
N ILE A 385 14.89 0.73 18.40
CA ILE A 385 15.68 1.34 19.46
C ILE A 385 17.09 0.78 19.39
N THR A 386 18.03 1.66 19.05
CA THR A 386 19.47 1.40 19.06
C THR A 386 20.13 2.38 20.04
N GLN A 387 21.31 2.01 20.52
CA GLN A 387 22.14 2.84 21.37
C GLN A 387 23.54 2.89 20.76
N PRO A 388 24.25 4.03 20.84
CA PRO A 388 25.62 4.11 20.37
C PRO A 388 26.49 3.10 21.11
N VAL A 389 27.48 2.55 20.40
CA VAL A 389 28.49 1.66 20.99
C VAL A 389 29.55 2.52 21.67
N ASP A 390 29.80 2.28 22.96
CA ASP A 390 30.69 3.10 23.77
C ASP A 390 32.11 3.16 23.18
N GLY A 391 32.55 4.37 22.84
CA GLY A 391 33.87 4.66 22.27
C GLY A 391 34.04 4.30 20.78
N PHE A 392 33.02 3.76 20.11
CA PHE A 392 33.11 3.43 18.68
C PHE A 392 33.17 4.68 17.79
N GLU A 393 32.42 5.73 18.14
CA GLU A 393 32.44 6.99 17.40
C GLU A 393 33.83 7.64 17.42
N ASP A 394 34.46 7.73 18.59
CA ASP A 394 35.81 8.27 18.74
C ASP A 394 36.83 7.41 17.99
N TYR A 395 36.71 6.09 18.10
CA TYR A 395 37.54 5.15 17.36
C TYR A 395 37.43 5.40 15.86
N PHE A 396 36.22 5.40 15.30
CA PHE A 396 36.01 5.52 13.86
C PHE A 396 36.49 6.89 13.34
N LYS A 397 36.21 7.98 14.06
CA LYS A 397 36.67 9.33 13.70
C LYS A 397 38.19 9.49 13.77
N SER A 398 38.87 8.72 14.62
CA SER A 398 40.34 8.75 14.72
C SER A 398 41.04 8.03 13.56
N LEU A 399 40.31 7.22 12.77
CA LEU A 399 40.89 6.46 11.66
C LEU A 399 41.27 7.39 10.50
N ASN A 400 42.44 7.14 9.93
CA ASN A 400 42.89 7.78 8.70
C ASN A 400 43.59 6.76 7.80
N VAL A 401 43.79 7.12 6.52
CA VAL A 401 44.34 6.20 5.51
C VAL A 401 45.79 5.81 5.78
N LYS A 402 46.51 6.56 6.63
CA LYS A 402 47.89 6.25 7.03
C LYS A 402 47.91 5.21 8.16
N THR A 403 46.99 5.32 9.12
CA THR A 403 46.90 4.43 10.29
C THR A 403 46.15 3.13 9.99
N ASN A 404 45.04 3.20 9.25
CA ASN A 404 44.23 2.03 8.95
C ASN A 404 44.72 1.29 7.70
N LYS A 405 45.67 0.35 7.90
CA LYS A 405 46.15 -0.55 6.86
C LYS A 405 45.50 -1.94 6.88
N ARG A 406 44.80 -2.27 7.97
CA ARG A 406 44.13 -3.58 8.14
C ARG A 406 42.86 -3.71 7.30
N ASN A 407 42.19 -2.59 7.00
CA ASN A 407 41.04 -2.56 6.13
C ASN A 407 41.44 -2.23 4.67
N PRO A 408 41.38 -3.18 3.73
CA PRO A 408 41.81 -2.98 2.35
C PRO A 408 40.86 -2.10 1.51
N TRP A 409 39.68 -1.78 2.04
CA TRP A 409 38.69 -0.88 1.44
C TRP A 409 38.72 0.53 2.01
N PHE A 410 39.50 0.78 3.08
CA PHE A 410 39.52 2.09 3.73
C PHE A 410 40.06 3.21 2.82
N THR A 411 40.99 2.88 1.93
CA THR A 411 41.48 3.82 0.88
C THR A 411 40.37 4.23 -0.07
N GLU A 412 39.55 3.27 -0.51
CA GLU A 412 38.43 3.50 -1.42
C GLU A 412 37.31 4.29 -0.73
N PHE A 413 37.02 3.95 0.52
CA PHE A 413 36.12 4.71 1.39
C PHE A 413 36.55 6.18 1.49
N TRP A 414 37.83 6.45 1.75
CA TRP A 414 38.33 7.80 1.87
C TRP A 414 38.18 8.62 0.59
N GLU A 415 38.58 8.05 -0.55
CA GLU A 415 38.45 8.71 -1.86
C GLU A 415 36.98 9.02 -2.21
N GLN A 416 36.06 8.10 -1.92
CA GLN A 416 34.64 8.29 -2.18
C GLN A 416 34.00 9.32 -1.24
N THR A 417 34.27 9.22 0.07
CA THR A 417 33.69 10.09 1.10
C THR A 417 34.11 11.55 0.91
N PHE A 418 35.39 11.80 0.62
CA PHE A 418 35.92 13.16 0.40
C PHE A 418 35.90 13.59 -1.08
N SER A 419 35.41 12.74 -1.99
CA SER A 419 35.38 13.02 -3.43
C SER A 419 36.74 13.47 -4.00
N CYS A 420 37.82 12.83 -3.55
CA CYS A 420 39.20 13.16 -3.90
C CYS A 420 39.99 11.89 -4.30
N LYS A 421 41.21 12.07 -4.81
CA LYS A 421 42.11 10.96 -5.15
C LYS A 421 43.40 11.01 -4.33
N LEU A 422 43.79 9.90 -3.70
CA LEU A 422 45.06 9.81 -2.97
C LEU A 422 46.26 9.69 -3.92
N PRO A 423 47.46 10.12 -3.50
CA PRO A 423 48.70 9.85 -4.23
C PRO A 423 48.92 8.35 -4.37
N ASP A 424 49.44 7.91 -5.51
CA ASP A 424 49.83 6.51 -5.79
C ASP A 424 48.70 5.47 -5.80
N THR A 425 47.43 5.90 -5.77
CA THR A 425 46.29 4.99 -5.98
C THR A 425 46.02 4.72 -7.47
N ARG A 426 45.64 3.48 -7.76
CA ARG A 426 45.22 3.06 -9.11
C ARG A 426 43.97 3.83 -9.52
N LEU A 427 43.89 4.15 -10.81
CA LEU A 427 42.73 4.82 -11.38
C LEU A 427 41.57 3.82 -11.48
N THR A 428 40.45 4.11 -10.84
CA THR A 428 39.22 3.30 -10.83
C THR A 428 38.07 4.10 -11.45
N PRO A 429 36.98 3.43 -11.87
CA PRO A 429 35.77 4.12 -12.30
C PRO A 429 35.20 5.10 -11.27
N MET A 430 35.49 4.92 -9.98
CA MET A 430 35.00 5.76 -8.90
C MET A 430 35.89 6.99 -8.65
N ASN A 431 37.22 6.86 -8.70
CA ASN A 431 38.13 7.97 -8.43
C ASN A 431 38.57 8.75 -9.68
N MET A 432 38.23 8.27 -10.89
CA MET A 432 38.68 8.91 -12.15
C MET A 432 38.15 10.33 -12.37
N PHE A 433 37.03 10.67 -11.73
CA PHE A 433 36.40 11.99 -11.84
C PHE A 433 36.75 12.91 -10.66
N ALA A 434 37.53 12.43 -9.69
CA ALA A 434 38.00 13.25 -8.59
C ALA A 434 38.93 14.36 -9.12
N LYS A 435 38.53 15.61 -8.90
CA LYS A 435 39.30 16.79 -9.31
C LYS A 435 40.41 17.13 -8.31
N ASN A 436 40.16 16.83 -7.04
CA ASN A 436 41.03 17.19 -5.92
C ASN A 436 41.92 16.01 -5.52
N LYS A 437 43.11 16.30 -5.00
CA LYS A 437 43.99 15.31 -4.39
C LYS A 437 43.72 15.23 -2.89
N CYS A 438 43.62 14.02 -2.36
CA CYS A 438 43.56 13.81 -0.91
C CYS A 438 44.98 13.88 -0.32
N ASN A 439 45.12 14.35 0.92
CA ASN A 439 46.39 14.35 1.68
C ASN A 439 46.38 13.37 2.88
N GLY A 440 45.20 12.79 3.19
CA GLY A 440 45.00 11.85 4.30
C GLY A 440 44.91 12.51 5.67
N SER A 441 44.68 13.82 5.71
CA SER A 441 44.46 14.63 6.93
C SER A 441 43.08 15.29 6.93
N GLU A 442 42.21 14.90 6.01
CA GLU A 442 40.81 15.29 6.00
C GLU A 442 40.09 14.74 7.24
N GLU A 443 39.11 15.47 7.78
CA GLU A 443 38.35 15.02 8.94
C GLU A 443 36.93 14.60 8.57
N LEU A 444 36.49 13.45 9.11
CA LEU A 444 35.13 12.94 8.87
C LEU A 444 34.03 13.87 9.40
N SER A 445 34.35 14.72 10.37
CA SER A 445 33.48 15.77 10.93
C SER A 445 33.08 16.84 9.90
N GLU A 446 33.93 17.09 8.90
CA GLU A 446 33.68 18.10 7.85
C GLU A 446 32.74 17.59 6.74
N VAL A 447 32.51 16.27 6.70
CA VAL A 447 31.67 15.65 5.67
C VAL A 447 30.21 15.88 5.99
N LYS A 448 29.55 16.73 5.18
CA LYS A 448 28.14 17.06 5.35
C LYS A 448 27.27 15.80 5.32
N GLY A 449 26.55 15.56 6.42
CA GLY A 449 25.62 14.44 6.56
C GLY A 449 26.28 13.09 6.93
N PHE A 450 27.58 13.07 7.24
CA PHE A 450 28.22 11.89 7.81
C PHE A 450 27.81 11.73 9.28
N LYS A 451 27.24 10.58 9.64
CA LYS A 451 26.86 10.22 11.01
C LYS A 451 27.35 8.79 11.27
N ILE A 452 27.76 8.54 12.51
CA ILE A 452 27.98 7.17 13.00
C ILE A 452 26.62 6.50 13.20
N GLU A 453 26.47 5.31 12.64
CA GLU A 453 25.26 4.51 12.71
C GLU A 453 25.17 3.77 14.05
N GLU A 454 24.03 3.93 14.72
CA GLU A 454 23.75 3.27 16.00
C GLU A 454 23.51 1.76 15.80
N GLU A 455 23.24 1.34 14.55
CA GLU A 455 23.16 -0.05 14.09
C GLU A 455 24.47 -0.84 14.27
N ALA A 456 25.60 -0.15 14.48
CA ALA A 456 26.86 -0.77 14.90
C ALA A 456 26.70 -1.62 16.17
N GLN A 457 25.68 -1.35 17.01
CA GLN A 457 25.30 -2.19 18.15
C GLN A 457 25.07 -3.65 17.77
N TYR A 458 24.34 -3.93 16.67
CA TYR A 458 24.04 -5.31 16.25
C TYR A 458 25.30 -6.04 15.80
N VAL A 459 26.20 -5.32 15.15
CA VAL A 459 27.48 -5.84 14.71
C VAL A 459 28.38 -6.17 15.90
N SER A 460 28.49 -5.24 16.85
CA SER A 460 29.24 -5.45 18.08
C SER A 460 28.65 -6.62 18.88
N ASN A 461 27.33 -6.72 19.00
CA ASN A 461 26.67 -7.82 19.69
C ASN A 461 26.91 -9.17 18.99
N ALA A 462 27.07 -9.21 17.67
CA ALA A 462 27.40 -10.45 16.97
C ALA A 462 28.82 -10.94 17.31
N VAL A 463 29.80 -10.03 17.37
CA VAL A 463 31.16 -10.36 17.80
C VAL A 463 31.17 -10.83 19.26
N LEU A 464 30.48 -10.09 20.14
CA LEU A 464 30.37 -10.45 21.56
C LEU A 464 29.67 -11.80 21.74
N ALA A 465 28.61 -12.09 20.99
CA ALA A 465 27.95 -13.39 21.05
C ALA A 465 28.93 -14.54 20.76
N PHE A 466 29.77 -14.42 19.73
CA PHE A 466 30.84 -15.39 19.50
C PHE A 466 31.87 -15.41 20.63
N ALA A 467 32.32 -14.25 21.11
CA ALA A 467 33.31 -14.14 22.16
C ALA A 467 32.84 -14.81 23.47
N TYR A 468 31.63 -14.51 23.93
CA TYR A 468 31.01 -15.11 25.12
C TYR A 468 30.72 -16.59 24.93
N ALA A 469 30.30 -17.04 23.74
CA ALA A 469 30.12 -18.46 23.46
C ALA A 469 31.44 -19.23 23.50
N ILE A 470 32.51 -18.65 22.94
CA ILE A 470 33.86 -19.24 22.96
C ILE A 470 34.41 -19.26 24.40
N LYS A 471 34.14 -18.21 25.18
CA LYS A 471 34.51 -18.14 26.60
C LYS A 471 33.85 -19.26 27.41
N ALA A 472 32.52 -19.39 27.32
CA ALA A 472 31.80 -20.46 28.01
C ALA A 472 32.27 -21.85 27.55
N MET A 473 32.52 -22.03 26.25
CA MET A 473 33.07 -23.27 25.71
C MET A 473 34.50 -23.55 26.22
N HIS A 474 35.33 -22.52 26.42
CA HIS A 474 36.68 -22.65 26.94
C HIS A 474 36.70 -22.99 28.44
N GLU A 475 35.82 -22.35 29.21
CA GLU A 475 35.62 -22.67 30.63
C GLU A 475 35.16 -24.12 30.81
N ASP A 476 34.20 -24.58 30.01
CA ASP A 476 33.66 -25.94 30.11
C ASP A 476 34.61 -27.05 29.62
N LEU A 477 35.43 -26.77 28.60
CA LEU A 477 36.25 -27.80 27.93
C LEU A 477 37.73 -27.78 28.31
N CYS A 478 38.23 -26.62 28.75
CA CYS A 478 39.65 -26.41 29.04
C CYS A 478 39.89 -25.94 30.49
N ASP A 479 38.86 -25.98 31.35
CA ASP A 479 38.91 -25.53 32.75
C ASP A 479 39.42 -24.08 32.91
N GLY A 480 39.22 -23.23 31.89
CA GLY A 480 39.71 -21.85 31.88
C GLY A 480 41.24 -21.71 31.82
N LEU A 481 41.98 -22.79 31.56
CA LEU A 481 43.44 -22.74 31.46
C LEU A 481 43.90 -21.88 30.28
N PRO A 482 45.00 -21.11 30.41
CA PRO A 482 45.47 -20.25 29.34
C PRO A 482 45.73 -21.00 28.02
N GLY A 483 45.13 -20.50 26.94
CA GLY A 483 45.26 -21.05 25.61
C GLY A 483 44.18 -22.06 25.22
N ALA A 484 44.00 -22.25 23.92
CA ALA A 484 43.02 -23.19 23.39
C ALA A 484 43.53 -24.64 23.52
N CYS A 485 42.81 -25.45 24.30
CA CYS A 485 43.14 -26.87 24.52
C CYS A 485 42.80 -27.76 23.31
N GLY A 486 43.18 -29.04 23.37
CA GLY A 486 42.98 -30.00 22.26
C GLY A 486 41.51 -30.17 21.84
N MET A 487 40.57 -30.02 22.78
CA MET A 487 39.12 -30.12 22.51
C MET A 487 38.58 -28.92 21.72
N MET A 488 39.31 -27.80 21.68
CA MET A 488 38.97 -26.60 20.91
C MET A 488 39.78 -26.49 19.60
N LYS A 489 40.64 -27.47 19.28
CA LYS A 489 41.52 -27.45 18.10
C LYS A 489 41.28 -28.68 17.20
N PRO A 490 40.42 -28.57 16.15
CA PRO A 490 39.68 -27.40 15.71
C PRO A 490 38.35 -27.22 16.45
N VAL A 491 37.83 -25.99 16.48
CA VAL A 491 36.51 -25.69 17.07
C VAL A 491 35.42 -26.50 16.35
N ASN A 492 34.59 -27.18 17.13
CA ASN A 492 33.42 -27.91 16.65
C ASN A 492 32.23 -26.96 16.56
N GLY A 493 31.78 -26.65 15.34
CA GLY A 493 30.74 -25.66 15.13
C GLY A 493 29.33 -26.07 15.63
N THR A 494 29.02 -27.38 15.71
CA THR A 494 27.78 -27.84 16.38
C THR A 494 27.82 -27.57 17.88
N LEU A 495 29.00 -27.76 18.50
CA LEU A 495 29.18 -27.49 19.92
C LEU A 495 29.15 -25.98 20.17
N LEU A 496 29.86 -25.19 19.36
CA LEU A 496 29.84 -23.73 19.41
C LEU A 496 28.42 -23.16 19.25
N LEU A 497 27.60 -23.73 18.36
CA LEU A 497 26.20 -23.33 18.19
C LEU A 497 25.38 -23.51 19.49
N LYS A 498 25.63 -24.56 20.28
CA LYS A 498 24.93 -24.76 21.56
C LYS A 498 25.27 -23.64 22.55
N TYR A 499 26.55 -23.27 22.63
CA TYR A 499 26.99 -22.14 23.46
C TYR A 499 26.41 -20.82 22.97
N LEU A 500 26.44 -20.58 21.65
CA LEU A 500 25.85 -19.40 21.02
C LEU A 500 24.38 -19.20 21.36
N LYS A 501 23.57 -20.27 21.34
CA LYS A 501 22.14 -20.17 21.67
C LYS A 501 21.86 -19.78 23.13
N ASN A 502 22.82 -19.97 24.03
CA ASN A 502 22.66 -19.73 25.46
C ASN A 502 23.51 -18.56 26.00
N VAL A 503 24.03 -17.69 25.12
CA VAL A 503 24.78 -16.52 25.57
C VAL A 503 23.87 -15.49 26.23
N SER A 504 24.37 -14.89 27.30
CA SER A 504 23.77 -13.72 27.95
C SER A 504 24.88 -12.79 28.39
N PHE A 505 24.83 -11.54 27.95
CA PHE A 505 25.86 -10.54 28.26
C PHE A 505 25.31 -9.13 28.19
N LYS A 506 26.03 -8.19 28.82
CA LYS A 506 25.81 -6.76 28.64
C LYS A 506 26.64 -6.27 27.46
N GLY A 507 25.99 -5.77 26.42
CA GLY A 507 26.66 -5.27 25.22
C GLY A 507 27.44 -3.98 25.46
N LEU A 508 28.32 -3.63 24.52
CA LEU A 508 29.09 -2.38 24.55
C LEU A 508 28.23 -1.10 24.39
N SER A 509 26.92 -1.26 24.16
CA SER A 509 25.96 -0.15 24.17
C SER A 509 25.22 -0.03 25.52
N GLY A 510 25.67 -0.74 26.56
CA GLY A 510 25.06 -0.78 27.89
C GLY A 510 23.80 -1.65 28.03
N ASN A 511 23.33 -2.27 26.96
CA ASN A 511 22.10 -3.07 26.93
C ASN A 511 22.35 -4.56 27.14
N ASP A 512 21.51 -5.24 27.92
CA ASP A 512 21.54 -6.70 28.01
C ASP A 512 21.11 -7.34 26.67
N PHE A 513 21.82 -8.41 26.29
CA PHE A 513 21.61 -9.15 25.05
C PHE A 513 21.55 -10.65 25.31
N GLN A 514 20.54 -11.29 24.73
CA GLN A 514 20.35 -12.73 24.67
C GLN A 514 19.53 -13.06 23.41
N PHE A 515 19.77 -14.24 22.82
CA PHE A 515 18.91 -14.74 21.76
C PHE A 515 17.60 -15.32 22.32
N ASN A 516 16.49 -15.08 21.64
CA ASN A 516 15.24 -15.74 21.94
C ASN A 516 15.23 -17.22 21.47
N GLU A 517 14.15 -17.95 21.71
CA GLU A 517 14.03 -19.37 21.34
C GLU A 517 14.18 -19.63 19.83
N GLU A 518 13.81 -18.64 19.00
CA GLU A 518 13.99 -18.69 17.54
C GLU A 518 15.37 -18.24 17.06
N GLY A 519 16.28 -17.86 17.97
CA GLY A 519 17.63 -17.41 17.62
C GLY A 519 17.73 -15.97 17.13
N ASN A 520 16.74 -15.12 17.42
CA ASN A 520 16.73 -13.69 17.12
C ASN A 520 17.14 -12.86 18.34
N GLY A 521 17.67 -11.67 18.09
CA GLY A 521 17.99 -10.69 19.12
C GLY A 521 16.75 -10.05 19.73
N PRO A 522 16.90 -9.32 20.85
CA PRO A 522 15.79 -8.73 21.57
C PRO A 522 15.06 -7.66 20.73
N ALA A 523 13.72 -7.71 20.74
CA ALA A 523 12.88 -6.73 20.07
C ALA A 523 12.65 -5.49 20.93
N ARG A 524 13.17 -4.35 20.46
CA ARG A 524 13.00 -3.04 21.09
C ARG A 524 12.59 -2.03 20.01
N PHE A 525 11.30 -1.70 20.00
CA PHE A 525 10.73 -0.76 19.05
C PHE A 525 10.07 0.40 19.79
N GLU A 526 10.16 1.57 19.18
CA GLU A 526 9.46 2.79 19.57
C GLU A 526 8.63 3.26 18.38
N ILE A 527 7.45 3.80 18.62
CA ILE A 527 6.64 4.41 17.57
C ILE A 527 6.81 5.91 17.68
N LEU A 528 7.23 6.54 16.59
CA LEU A 528 7.37 7.98 16.49
C LEU A 528 6.24 8.54 15.63
N GLN A 529 5.68 9.66 16.06
CA GLN A 529 4.77 10.49 15.27
C GLN A 529 5.43 11.84 15.02
N ILE A 530 5.32 12.36 13.81
CA ILE A 530 5.76 13.73 13.52
C ILE A 530 4.63 14.71 13.86
N LYS A 531 4.95 15.79 14.58
CA LYS A 531 3.99 16.87 14.89
C LYS A 531 4.62 18.24 14.65
N GLN A 532 3.80 19.23 14.34
CA GLN A 532 4.22 20.63 14.30
C GLN A 532 4.43 21.18 15.72
N GLU A 533 5.65 21.57 16.05
CA GLU A 533 5.97 22.22 17.33
C GLU A 533 5.76 23.74 17.23
N ALA A 534 6.05 24.33 16.07
CA ALA A 534 5.81 25.73 15.75
C ALA A 534 5.51 25.88 14.24
N PRO A 535 4.94 27.00 13.78
CA PRO A 535 4.69 27.22 12.36
C PRO A 535 5.94 26.96 11.50
N GLY A 536 5.88 25.96 10.64
CA GLY A 536 6.98 25.51 9.79
C GLY A 536 8.04 24.60 10.44
N MET A 537 8.01 24.38 11.76
CA MET A 537 8.93 23.50 12.48
C MET A 537 8.25 22.20 12.92
N TYR A 538 8.78 21.07 12.48
CA TYR A 538 8.25 19.74 12.75
C TYR A 538 9.27 18.89 13.48
N LYS A 539 8.79 18.10 14.43
CA LYS A 539 9.62 17.25 15.27
C LYS A 539 8.96 15.90 15.50
N TRP A 540 9.78 14.88 15.71
CA TRP A 540 9.32 13.54 16.04
C TRP A 540 9.09 13.41 17.54
N PHE A 541 7.96 12.83 17.90
CA PHE A 541 7.53 12.58 19.27
C PHE A 541 7.27 11.09 19.47
N SER A 542 7.74 10.56 20.59
CA SER A 542 7.48 9.18 21.00
C SER A 542 6.02 8.98 21.38
N VAL A 543 5.42 7.92 20.86
CA VAL A 543 4.04 7.51 21.15
C VAL A 543 4.06 6.43 22.22
N ASP A 544 3.48 6.73 23.38
CA ASP A 544 3.31 5.77 24.46
C ASP A 544 2.16 4.81 24.14
N TYR A 545 2.50 3.62 23.64
CA TYR A 545 1.52 2.59 23.27
C TYR A 545 0.75 2.03 24.48
N HIS A 546 1.23 2.20 25.71
CA HIS A 546 0.53 1.76 26.93
C HIS A 546 -0.61 2.70 27.32
N LYS A 547 -0.58 3.97 26.89
CA LYS A 547 -1.67 4.93 27.11
C LYS A 547 -2.82 4.79 26.12
N GLY A 548 -2.67 3.92 25.12
CA GLY A 548 -3.65 3.69 24.06
C GLY A 548 -3.69 4.85 23.06
N VAL A 549 -3.47 4.55 21.78
CA VAL A 549 -3.79 5.50 20.70
C VAL A 549 -5.29 5.37 20.43
N THR A 550 -6.11 6.20 21.06
CA THR A 550 -7.55 6.23 20.79
C THR A 550 -7.86 7.05 19.55
N LEU A 551 -8.87 6.61 18.79
CA LEU A 551 -9.43 7.36 17.66
C LEU A 551 -9.86 8.79 18.03
N ASP A 552 -10.22 9.04 19.29
CA ASP A 552 -10.59 10.38 19.78
C ASP A 552 -9.41 11.37 19.76
N ILE A 553 -8.18 10.92 20.11
CA ILE A 553 -6.95 11.73 20.01
C ILE A 553 -6.65 12.07 18.54
N LEU A 554 -6.97 11.16 17.62
CA LEU A 554 -6.86 11.39 16.18
C LEU A 554 -8.04 12.22 15.63
N SER A 555 -9.21 12.26 16.27
CA SER A 555 -10.39 12.95 15.74
C SER A 555 -10.42 14.45 16.07
N GLU A 556 -9.96 14.84 17.27
CA GLU A 556 -9.92 16.24 17.67
C GLU A 556 -8.74 17.00 17.05
N GLU A 557 -7.57 16.36 16.89
CA GLU A 557 -6.39 16.98 16.25
C GLU A 557 -6.49 17.00 14.71
N PHE A 558 -7.16 16.03 14.06
CA PHE A 558 -7.24 15.99 12.58
C PHE A 558 -8.30 16.91 11.97
N CYS A 559 -9.37 17.25 12.68
CA CYS A 559 -10.43 18.13 12.13
C CYS A 559 -10.01 19.62 12.12
N PHE A 560 -8.83 19.98 12.66
CA PHE A 560 -8.31 21.36 12.73
C PHE A 560 -6.89 21.52 12.15
N THR A 561 -6.72 21.36 10.83
CA THR A 561 -5.61 22.01 10.10
C THR A 561 -6.13 22.99 9.05
N ASN A 562 -7.17 23.75 9.38
CA ASN A 562 -7.56 24.95 8.63
C ASN A 562 -6.91 26.19 9.24
N ASN A 563 -5.59 26.30 9.12
CA ASN A 563 -4.91 27.59 9.30
C ASN A 563 -5.15 28.46 8.06
N GLY A 564 -6.33 29.11 8.02
CA GLY A 564 -6.50 30.46 7.48
C GLY A 564 -6.20 30.74 6.01
N HIS A 565 -6.20 29.77 5.10
CA HIS A 565 -6.04 30.03 3.67
C HIS A 565 -7.32 29.77 2.88
N THR A 566 -7.86 30.85 2.33
CA THR A 566 -8.94 30.89 1.34
C THR A 566 -8.46 30.36 -0.02
N GLU A 567 -8.64 29.07 -0.29
CA GLU A 567 -8.80 28.55 -1.66
C GLU A 567 -9.58 27.21 -1.59
N PRO A 568 -10.59 26.97 -2.46
CA PRO A 568 -11.57 25.92 -2.21
C PRO A 568 -11.08 24.57 -2.75
N ASP A 569 -10.71 23.66 -1.84
CA ASP A 569 -10.45 22.24 -2.14
C ASP A 569 -11.51 21.34 -1.45
N PRO A 570 -11.72 20.09 -1.92
CA PRO A 570 -13.03 19.47 -2.05
C PRO A 570 -13.60 18.96 -0.71
N VAL A 571 -14.44 19.80 -0.11
CA VAL A 571 -15.79 19.53 0.42
C VAL A 571 -16.05 18.09 0.93
N CYS A 572 -15.40 17.70 2.01
CA CYS A 572 -15.93 16.65 2.91
C CYS A 572 -17.10 17.20 3.76
N ASN A 573 -17.26 18.53 3.82
CA ASN A 573 -18.21 19.23 4.69
C ASN A 573 -19.03 20.26 3.91
N PRO A 574 -19.83 19.85 2.89
CA PRO A 574 -20.72 20.78 2.21
C PRO A 574 -21.74 21.35 3.21
N THR A 575 -21.97 22.66 3.18
CA THR A 575 -23.13 23.23 3.87
C THR A 575 -24.39 22.75 3.16
N CYS A 576 -25.18 21.89 3.80
CA CYS A 576 -26.39 21.35 3.19
C CYS A 576 -27.44 22.45 3.04
N THR A 577 -28.02 22.54 1.84
CA THR A 577 -29.04 23.54 1.54
C THR A 577 -30.42 23.04 1.93
N THR A 578 -31.41 23.93 1.89
CA THR A 578 -32.82 23.65 2.20
C THR A 578 -33.31 22.38 1.49
N GLY A 579 -33.95 21.46 2.24
CA GLY A 579 -34.41 20.16 1.73
C GLY A 579 -33.36 19.05 1.70
N GLN A 580 -32.19 19.27 2.30
CA GLN A 580 -31.13 18.26 2.44
C GLN A 580 -30.77 18.01 3.91
N VAL A 581 -30.39 16.77 4.20
CA VAL A 581 -29.88 16.35 5.52
C VAL A 581 -28.46 15.81 5.40
N LYS A 582 -27.67 15.97 6.47
CA LYS A 582 -26.32 15.42 6.61
C LYS A 582 -26.42 13.90 6.77
N LYS A 583 -25.82 13.17 5.82
CA LYS A 583 -25.58 11.75 5.94
C LYS A 583 -24.10 11.54 6.24
N TYR A 584 -23.79 11.13 7.46
CA TYR A 584 -22.44 10.75 7.86
C TYR A 584 -22.08 9.40 7.24
N GLU A 585 -20.83 9.25 6.83
CA GLU A 585 -20.27 7.95 6.46
C GLU A 585 -19.86 7.22 7.75
N ASP A 586 -20.23 5.94 7.87
CA ASP A 586 -20.35 5.21 9.16
C ASP A 586 -19.10 5.24 10.07
N ASP A 587 -17.92 5.60 9.54
CA ASP A 587 -16.67 5.64 10.28
C ASP A 587 -16.11 7.06 10.55
N ILE A 588 -16.58 8.15 9.93
CA ILE A 588 -16.02 9.52 10.12
C ILE A 588 -17.11 10.48 10.59
N LYS A 589 -17.12 10.82 11.90
CA LYS A 589 -18.06 11.81 12.47
C LYS A 589 -17.92 13.21 11.86
N CYS A 590 -16.75 13.60 11.33
CA CYS A 590 -16.50 14.95 10.80
C CYS A 590 -16.88 15.16 9.32
N CYS A 591 -17.21 14.12 8.54
CA CYS A 591 -17.46 14.24 7.09
C CYS A 591 -18.88 13.77 6.75
N TRP A 592 -19.64 14.61 6.06
CA TRP A 592 -21.02 14.33 5.69
C TRP A 592 -21.30 14.64 4.24
N GLN A 593 -22.21 13.87 3.65
CA GLN A 593 -22.79 14.18 2.34
C GLN A 593 -24.20 14.70 2.52
N CYS A 594 -24.58 15.69 1.71
CA CYS A 594 -25.94 16.21 1.73
C CYS A 594 -26.85 15.28 0.93
N LYS A 595 -27.84 14.69 1.60
CA LYS A 595 -28.85 13.82 1.01
C LYS A 595 -30.16 14.60 0.91
N ASN A 596 -30.76 14.64 -0.28
CA ASN A 596 -32.07 15.25 -0.48
C ASN A 596 -33.17 14.45 0.24
N CYS A 597 -34.06 15.16 0.93
CA CYS A 597 -35.34 14.59 1.39
C CYS A 597 -36.29 14.39 0.20
N GLN A 598 -37.16 13.38 0.29
CA GLN A 598 -38.15 13.10 -0.76
C GLN A 598 -39.29 14.13 -0.77
N GLN A 599 -40.10 14.15 -1.83
CA GLN A 599 -41.20 15.12 -2.01
C GLN A 599 -42.28 15.07 -0.92
N TYR A 600 -42.40 13.94 -0.22
CA TYR A 600 -43.33 13.73 0.90
C TYR A 600 -42.62 13.77 2.25
N GLN A 601 -41.40 14.31 2.31
CA GLN A 601 -40.59 14.33 3.52
C GLN A 601 -40.16 15.76 3.85
N ILE A 602 -40.22 16.13 5.13
CA ILE A 602 -39.66 17.38 5.64
C ILE A 602 -38.35 17.11 6.40
N VAL A 603 -37.53 18.15 6.53
CA VAL A 603 -36.30 18.10 7.32
C VAL A 603 -36.68 18.26 8.79
N ALA A 604 -36.59 17.19 9.59
CA ALA A 604 -36.91 17.25 11.02
C ALA A 604 -35.74 17.78 11.85
N ASN A 605 -34.53 17.40 11.48
CA ASN A 605 -33.28 17.80 12.11
C ASN A 605 -32.15 17.72 11.06
N GLU A 606 -30.91 18.05 11.45
CA GLU A 606 -29.80 18.12 10.50
C GLU A 606 -29.45 16.78 9.83
N THR A 607 -29.94 15.63 10.33
CA THR A 607 -29.52 14.28 9.87
C THR A 607 -30.66 13.40 9.37
N THR A 608 -31.92 13.73 9.66
CA THR A 608 -33.07 12.87 9.37
C THR A 608 -34.22 13.62 8.70
N CYS A 609 -34.79 12.97 7.68
CA CYS A 609 -36.01 13.40 7.03
C CYS A 609 -37.19 12.64 7.66
N THR A 610 -38.33 13.29 7.83
CA THR A 610 -39.57 12.68 8.34
C THR A 610 -40.69 12.76 7.31
N ASP A 611 -41.52 11.72 7.24
CA ASP A 611 -42.64 11.65 6.29
C ASP A 611 -43.80 12.58 6.68
N CYS A 612 -44.41 13.20 5.68
CA CYS A 612 -45.63 13.98 5.81
C CYS A 612 -46.87 13.06 5.95
N PRO A 613 -47.93 13.51 6.65
CA PRO A 613 -49.20 12.80 6.72
C PRO A 613 -49.83 12.58 5.34
N TYR A 614 -50.65 11.53 5.21
CA TYR A 614 -51.35 11.21 3.96
C TYR A 614 -52.17 12.41 3.44
N GLY A 615 -51.95 12.77 2.17
CA GLY A 615 -52.61 13.89 1.50
C GLY A 615 -51.82 15.21 1.50
N TYR A 616 -50.66 15.24 2.17
CA TYR A 616 -49.78 16.41 2.25
C TYR A 616 -48.42 16.14 1.58
N PHE A 617 -47.78 17.18 1.07
CA PHE A 617 -46.43 17.16 0.48
C PHE A 617 -45.56 18.23 1.14
N ALA A 618 -44.23 18.11 1.05
CA ALA A 618 -43.34 19.10 1.65
C ALA A 618 -43.45 20.45 0.92
N ASN A 619 -43.51 21.55 1.66
CA ASN A 619 -43.47 22.90 1.10
C ASN A 619 -42.16 23.17 0.34
N GLY A 620 -42.07 24.25 -0.43
CA GLY A 620 -40.88 24.58 -1.23
C GLY A 620 -39.57 24.69 -0.43
N ASN A 621 -39.66 24.90 0.90
CA ASN A 621 -38.53 24.95 1.82
C ASN A 621 -38.35 23.66 2.65
N TYR A 622 -39.12 22.60 2.41
CA TYR A 622 -39.03 21.32 3.12
C TYR A 622 -39.09 21.42 4.66
N THR A 623 -39.74 22.45 5.19
CA THR A 623 -39.92 22.71 6.63
C THR A 623 -41.29 22.31 7.15
N SER A 624 -42.32 22.28 6.29
CA SER A 624 -43.70 22.00 6.69
C SER A 624 -44.47 21.26 5.60
N CYS A 625 -45.47 20.48 5.99
CA CYS A 625 -46.32 19.74 5.06
C CYS A 625 -47.52 20.59 4.61
N GLU A 626 -47.70 20.75 3.31
CA GLU A 626 -48.79 21.49 2.67
C GLU A 626 -49.75 20.56 1.94
N LEU A 627 -51.02 20.96 1.87
CA LEU A 627 -52.11 20.14 1.36
C LEU A 627 -52.12 20.19 -0.17
N ASN A 628 -52.18 19.02 -0.82
CA ASN A 628 -52.15 18.92 -2.29
C ASN A 628 -53.33 19.69 -2.93
N PRO A 629 -53.11 20.72 -3.77
CA PRO A 629 -54.19 21.39 -4.47
C PRO A 629 -54.80 20.43 -5.50
N ARG A 630 -56.07 20.01 -5.26
CA ARG A 630 -56.81 19.13 -6.17
C ARG A 630 -56.94 19.82 -7.54
N GLN A 631 -56.34 19.25 -8.58
CA GLN A 631 -56.49 19.75 -9.96
C GLN A 631 -57.92 19.49 -10.43
N TYR A 632 -58.67 20.56 -10.72
CA TYR A 632 -59.99 20.44 -11.34
C TYR A 632 -59.83 20.17 -12.84
N LEU A 633 -60.66 19.27 -13.37
CA LEU A 633 -60.75 19.01 -14.81
C LEU A 633 -61.22 20.28 -15.53
N ASP A 634 -60.43 20.78 -16.49
CA ASP A 634 -60.75 22.00 -17.23
C ASP A 634 -62.03 21.80 -18.08
N ILE A 635 -63.07 22.55 -17.73
CA ILE A 635 -64.39 22.52 -18.37
C ILE A 635 -64.27 22.91 -19.87
N SER A 636 -63.30 23.74 -20.21
CA SER A 636 -63.02 24.18 -21.58
C SER A 636 -62.65 23.01 -22.48
N LEU A 637 -61.77 22.13 -21.98
CA LEU A 637 -61.34 20.93 -22.70
C LEU A 637 -62.47 19.90 -22.84
N LEU A 638 -63.37 19.85 -21.85
CA LEU A 638 -64.56 19.00 -21.90
C LEU A 638 -65.52 19.43 -23.01
N LEU A 639 -65.78 20.74 -23.12
CA LEU A 639 -66.64 21.31 -24.17
C LEU A 639 -66.08 21.10 -25.58
N ILE A 640 -64.76 21.26 -25.75
CA ILE A 640 -64.08 20.97 -27.02
C ILE A 640 -64.25 19.49 -27.40
N LYS A 641 -64.03 18.56 -26.46
CA LYS A 641 -64.19 17.12 -26.70
C LYS A 641 -65.64 16.75 -27.06
N LEU A 642 -66.62 17.39 -26.42
CA LEU A 642 -68.05 17.25 -26.75
C LEU A 642 -68.37 17.76 -28.16
N ALA A 643 -67.86 18.94 -28.53
CA ALA A 643 -68.07 19.51 -29.86
C ALA A 643 -67.50 18.61 -30.97
N PHE A 644 -66.27 18.10 -30.81
CA PHE A 644 -65.67 17.16 -31.77
C PHE A 644 -66.46 15.85 -31.89
N SER A 645 -67.01 15.33 -30.79
CA SER A 645 -67.86 14.13 -30.80
C SER A 645 -69.17 14.36 -31.55
N VAL A 646 -69.83 15.51 -31.37
CA VAL A 646 -71.05 15.87 -32.10
C VAL A 646 -70.78 16.01 -33.60
N ILE A 647 -69.68 16.68 -33.97
CA ILE A 647 -69.28 16.85 -35.38
C ILE A 647 -68.97 15.48 -36.01
N GLY A 648 -68.21 14.63 -35.33
CA GLY A 648 -67.89 13.28 -35.80
C GLY A 648 -69.14 12.42 -36.02
N THR A 649 -70.12 12.52 -35.12
CA THR A 649 -71.39 11.79 -35.21
C THR A 649 -72.24 12.31 -36.37
N ALA A 650 -72.30 13.63 -36.57
CA ALA A 650 -73.02 14.23 -37.70
C ALA A 650 -72.41 13.80 -39.04
N ALA A 651 -71.08 13.79 -39.17
CA ALA A 651 -70.39 13.32 -40.36
C ALA A 651 -70.67 11.84 -40.65
N ALA A 652 -70.67 10.98 -39.62
CA ALA A 652 -71.01 9.56 -39.77
C ALA A 652 -72.45 9.36 -40.26
N ILE A 653 -73.41 10.16 -39.78
CA ILE A 653 -74.81 10.12 -40.24
C ILE A 653 -74.91 10.54 -41.71
N VAL A 654 -74.18 11.57 -42.14
CA VAL A 654 -74.18 12.01 -43.55
C VAL A 654 -73.64 10.91 -44.46
N VAL A 655 -72.50 10.30 -44.10
CA VAL A 655 -71.94 9.16 -44.84
C VAL A 655 -72.93 8.00 -44.91
N PHE A 656 -73.60 7.69 -43.81
CA PHE A 656 -74.65 6.67 -43.77
C PHE A 656 -75.80 6.96 -44.74
N VAL A 657 -76.30 8.20 -44.77
CA VAL A 657 -77.40 8.60 -45.67
C VAL A 657 -76.99 8.53 -47.14
N VAL A 658 -75.77 8.94 -47.49
CA VAL A 658 -75.25 8.89 -48.86
C VAL A 658 -75.18 7.43 -49.35
N ILE A 659 -74.57 6.54 -48.55
CA ILE A 659 -74.43 5.11 -48.89
C ILE A 659 -75.79 4.41 -49.00
N MET A 660 -76.76 4.81 -48.18
CA MET A 660 -78.12 4.27 -48.25
C MET A 660 -78.90 4.74 -49.49
N ARG A 661 -78.54 5.89 -50.07
CA ARG A 661 -79.15 6.42 -51.31
C ARG A 661 -78.49 5.87 -52.58
N GLU A 662 -77.28 5.34 -52.49
CA GLU A 662 -76.54 4.78 -53.62
C GLU A 662 -77.18 3.46 -54.10
N LYS A 663 -77.68 3.43 -55.33
CA LYS A 663 -78.46 2.28 -55.87
C LYS A 663 -77.58 1.07 -56.23
N GLU A 664 -76.29 1.27 -56.51
CA GLU A 664 -75.38 0.20 -56.96
C GLU A 664 -74.67 -0.55 -55.83
N ALA A 665 -74.83 -0.12 -54.58
CA ALA A 665 -74.22 -0.83 -53.45
C ALA A 665 -74.98 -2.14 -53.13
N ASN A 666 -74.22 -3.24 -53.11
CA ASN A 666 -74.67 -4.62 -52.89
C ASN A 666 -75.47 -4.75 -51.57
N GLU A 667 -76.55 -5.55 -51.57
CA GLU A 667 -77.46 -5.65 -50.43
C GLU A 667 -76.77 -6.16 -49.14
N GLU A 668 -75.76 -7.02 -49.30
CA GLU A 668 -74.94 -7.56 -48.21
C GLU A 668 -74.03 -6.48 -47.58
N THR A 669 -73.47 -5.58 -48.39
CA THR A 669 -72.63 -4.46 -47.94
C THR A 669 -73.46 -3.42 -47.16
N LYS A 670 -74.70 -3.17 -47.60
CA LYS A 670 -75.65 -2.29 -46.89
C LYS A 670 -76.07 -2.85 -45.53
N LYS A 671 -76.18 -4.18 -45.37
CA LYS A 671 -76.49 -4.82 -44.08
C LYS A 671 -75.32 -4.72 -43.09
N ARG A 672 -74.09 -5.05 -43.53
CA ARG A 672 -72.89 -5.02 -42.67
C ARG A 672 -72.53 -3.61 -42.19
N MET A 673 -72.66 -2.60 -43.05
CA MET A 673 -72.41 -1.19 -42.67
C MET A 673 -73.44 -0.61 -41.71
N LYS A 674 -74.72 -1.03 -41.77
CA LYS A 674 -75.73 -0.63 -40.78
C LYS A 674 -75.33 -1.05 -39.36
N CYS A 675 -74.84 -2.28 -39.20
CA CYS A 675 -74.37 -2.76 -37.89
C CYS A 675 -73.10 -2.00 -37.44
N TRP A 676 -72.12 -1.75 -38.32
CA TRP A 676 -70.88 -1.04 -37.94
C TRP A 676 -71.08 0.44 -37.59
N VAL A 677 -71.87 1.20 -38.36
CA VAL A 677 -72.05 2.63 -38.13
C VAL A 677 -72.87 2.89 -36.87
N ILE A 678 -73.93 2.12 -36.63
CA ILE A 678 -74.76 2.26 -35.42
C ILE A 678 -73.96 1.86 -34.18
N HIS A 679 -73.21 0.75 -34.24
CA HIS A 679 -72.43 0.27 -33.10
C HIS A 679 -71.23 1.16 -32.80
N GLY A 680 -70.52 1.63 -33.83
CA GLY A 680 -69.36 2.52 -33.68
C GLY A 680 -69.74 3.91 -33.16
N SER A 681 -70.83 4.49 -33.66
CA SER A 681 -71.32 5.80 -33.21
C SER A 681 -71.81 5.75 -31.75
N PHE A 682 -72.47 4.66 -31.36
CA PHE A 682 -72.96 4.46 -30.00
C PHE A 682 -71.82 4.26 -28.98
N LEU A 683 -70.81 3.44 -29.32
CA LEU A 683 -69.63 3.23 -28.47
C LEU A 683 -68.79 4.51 -28.32
N CYS A 684 -68.66 5.30 -29.39
CA CYS A 684 -67.93 6.57 -29.33
C CYS A 684 -68.64 7.58 -28.41
N GLY A 685 -69.96 7.69 -28.52
CA GLY A 685 -70.78 8.54 -27.64
C GLY A 685 -70.69 8.13 -26.17
N LEU A 686 -70.81 6.83 -25.88
CA LEU A 686 -70.67 6.27 -24.52
C LEU A 686 -69.29 6.55 -23.92
N GLY A 687 -68.21 6.32 -24.67
CA GLY A 687 -66.85 6.56 -24.18
C GLY A 687 -66.56 8.02 -23.81
N THR A 688 -67.15 8.97 -24.54
CA THR A 688 -67.06 10.40 -24.20
C THR A 688 -67.89 10.78 -22.96
N LEU A 689 -69.05 10.16 -22.76
CA LEU A 689 -69.92 10.42 -21.60
C LEU A 689 -69.35 9.81 -20.32
N GLU A 690 -68.81 8.59 -20.38
CA GLU A 690 -68.22 7.89 -19.24
C GLU A 690 -66.95 8.59 -18.74
N LYS A 691 -66.06 9.03 -19.63
CA LYS A 691 -64.82 9.73 -19.24
C LYS A 691 -65.04 11.18 -18.85
N GLY A 692 -66.14 11.80 -19.28
CA GLY A 692 -66.43 13.22 -19.04
C GLY A 692 -67.33 13.50 -17.84
N ILE A 693 -68.36 12.68 -17.62
CA ILE A 693 -69.43 12.97 -16.65
C ILE A 693 -69.21 12.24 -15.31
N LEU A 694 -68.66 11.02 -15.35
CA LEU A 694 -68.44 10.23 -14.13
C LEU A 694 -67.55 10.96 -13.10
N PRO A 695 -66.44 11.64 -13.48
CA PRO A 695 -65.64 12.42 -12.54
C PRO A 695 -66.41 13.61 -11.97
N VAL A 696 -67.23 14.29 -12.78
CA VAL A 696 -67.96 15.51 -12.38
C VAL A 696 -69.10 15.19 -11.40
N VAL A 697 -69.80 14.08 -11.60
CA VAL A 697 -70.85 13.60 -10.68
C VAL A 697 -70.26 13.07 -9.38
N PHE A 698 -69.12 12.37 -9.43
CA PHE A 698 -68.41 11.93 -8.22
C PHE A 698 -67.92 13.11 -7.37
N ILE A 699 -67.36 14.15 -8.00
CA ILE A 699 -66.86 15.36 -7.32
C ILE A 699 -68.01 16.15 -6.66
N LYS A 700 -69.19 16.22 -7.31
CA LYS A 700 -70.35 16.94 -6.74
C LYS A 700 -70.96 16.22 -5.53
N ASN A 701 -70.91 14.88 -5.50
CA ASN A 701 -71.38 14.09 -4.36
C ASN A 701 -70.42 14.10 -3.17
N MET A 702 -69.10 14.15 -3.39
CA MET A 702 -68.13 14.30 -2.29
C MET A 702 -68.21 15.69 -1.61
N LYS A 703 -68.52 16.75 -2.36
CA LYS A 703 -68.66 18.11 -1.82
C LYS A 703 -69.82 18.29 -0.83
N ILE A 704 -70.75 17.33 -0.74
CA ILE A 704 -71.89 17.35 0.20
C ILE A 704 -71.52 16.70 1.54
N GLN A 705 -70.44 15.91 1.62
CA GLN A 705 -70.08 15.17 2.84
C GLN A 705 -69.04 15.85 3.75
N GLU A 706 -68.36 16.90 3.32
CA GLU A 706 -67.44 17.66 4.18
C GLU A 706 -68.16 18.86 4.81
N LYS A 707 -68.90 18.61 5.91
CA LYS A 707 -69.24 19.63 6.92
C LYS A 707 -68.58 19.16 8.24
N PRO A 708 -67.78 19.99 8.92
CA PRO A 708 -66.90 19.49 9.98
C PRO A 708 -67.68 19.23 11.26
N THR A 709 -67.62 18.01 11.77
CA THR A 709 -67.91 17.69 13.18
C THR A 709 -66.61 17.80 13.97
N SER A 710 -66.54 18.80 14.84
CA SER A 710 -65.56 18.93 15.91
C SER A 710 -65.88 17.91 17.00
N GLU A 711 -64.94 17.05 17.36
CA GLU A 711 -64.98 16.34 18.64
C GLU A 711 -63.57 16.16 19.20
N GLU A 712 -63.47 16.49 20.48
CA GLU A 712 -62.31 16.47 21.35
C GLU A 712 -61.75 15.05 21.50
N ASP A 713 -60.43 14.91 21.68
CA ASP A 713 -59.91 13.74 22.38
C ASP A 713 -58.77 14.12 23.33
N LYS A 714 -58.99 13.76 24.60
CA LYS A 714 -58.11 13.92 25.75
C LYS A 714 -57.16 12.73 25.80
N GLY A 715 -55.86 12.98 25.93
CA GLY A 715 -54.90 11.94 26.30
C GLY A 715 -54.91 11.67 27.81
N PRO A 716 -54.52 10.46 28.24
CA PRO A 716 -53.94 10.25 29.56
C PRO A 716 -52.48 9.76 29.49
N ASP A 717 -51.80 10.05 30.60
CA ASP A 717 -50.39 9.88 30.92
C ASP A 717 -49.83 8.45 30.90
N SER A 718 -48.48 8.40 30.79
CA SER A 718 -47.52 7.51 31.46
C SER A 718 -47.67 5.98 31.33
N VAL A 719 -46.69 5.32 30.69
CA VAL A 719 -45.58 4.54 31.28
C VAL A 719 -44.44 4.47 30.26
#